data_AF-A0A943EQX8-F1
#
_entry.id   AF-A0A943EQX8-F1
#
_cell.length_a   1.000
_cell.length_b   1.000
_cell.length_c   1.000
_cell.angle_alpha   90.00
_cell.angle_beta   90.00
_cell.angle_gamma   90.00
#
_symmetry.space_group_name_H-M   'P 1'
#
loop_
_entity.id
_entity.type
_entity.pdbx_description
1 polymer ?
#
loop_
_entity_poly.entity_id
_entity_poly.type
_entity_poly.pdbx_seq_one_letter_code
_entity_poly.pdbx_strand_id
1 'polypeptide(L)'
;MSITGNNEGNDFALTLDKTTGYITDYIYAGKKLMNEGPTPNYYRARIDDDMYETDDPNLINTKDKFNVTDIKINKGKNLIQVEVIGALTGNLSPNIISYQIYGNGEVIVTNTVTPLTTIAGSVKRIGMKLNIPSEFENYTYYGRGPWENYNDRNTGALVDVYQTTVDKIDGENKYLKPQENGNRTDVRWAALTNTEGLGLLIASNDVMNSSVSRYEDEDLGSYRHLYQVPKSKHIVFNVDEIQRGVGGAACGPAPLDQYTIKKGQTYSQTFRMIPVKASNSDTLMVQSNKNVLSSLPIKSILINGKEIDGFDVNKDTYEIKLLKGSYDQLPIIDVVATDEKVIVEKYEQPEQLPVTITIKATSSYGIAKTYTITIKEVDNMYVSDMPWKIDEGGYFANTRDMSNTNPISLYVNGVVTNFDKGVGTHAPSRIGIDIDGKGYTNFKATIGINSNQPATAPSDVIFGIIADGKEIYNSGSIKAAQSVDIDVNVTGKKEIILYTDTNGPDFNDHATWADARFTIENPIVIVDKTKLQTLYDECLKLNEADYTKASWDNFKTAMNEAKVILDKADATQKEVDNALTELETAVNNLVTAKPVETDKTALKIALDLANTITDEDLANVVPVVVNEFKQARDKANAVYHDANASQDKVDAAFDRLASIMQKLEFFKGDKKALKAFIDKVSGLEAAKYIEATWTPFNDALTAAASVYEDENAMQEEVNNAYNELVTAFLKLRLIPDKSLLEDLINQANELNSANYTKATFDGLTKALNEAKAVFNNPNATQVEVDNAKDVLTKAIANLQTVNKGDTTVSVKTGDSANMPGVFGLISLLGVIAFFKKKR
;
A
#
# COMPACT_ATOMS: atom_id res chain seq x y z
N MET A 1 30.85 16.06 8.21
CA MET A 1 30.63 15.31 6.95
C MET A 1 29.91 16.25 6.00
N SER A 2 30.38 16.40 4.76
CA SER A 2 29.68 17.20 3.76
C SER A 2 29.07 16.29 2.70
N ILE A 3 27.82 16.56 2.35
CA ILE A 3 27.02 15.81 1.37
C ILE A 3 26.56 16.81 0.32
N THR A 4 26.85 16.54 -0.94
CA THR A 4 26.53 17.44 -2.05
C THR A 4 25.82 16.69 -3.16
N GLY A 5 25.06 17.43 -3.96
CA GLY A 5 24.44 16.92 -5.18
C GLY A 5 23.75 18.03 -5.95
N ASN A 6 23.06 17.65 -7.02
CA ASN A 6 22.37 18.57 -7.92
C ASN A 6 20.93 18.11 -8.12
N ASN A 7 19.98 19.02 -8.01
CA ASN A 7 18.56 18.80 -8.25
C ASN A 7 18.10 19.74 -9.38
N GLU A 8 17.96 19.19 -10.59
CA GLU A 8 17.44 19.93 -11.76
C GLU A 8 18.17 21.27 -12.00
N GLY A 9 19.49 21.29 -11.85
CA GLY A 9 20.31 22.49 -12.02
C GLY A 9 20.49 23.34 -10.75
N ASN A 10 19.87 22.98 -9.63
CA ASN A 10 20.14 23.60 -8.33
C ASN A 10 21.06 22.71 -7.49
N ASP A 11 22.26 23.20 -7.20
CA ASP A 11 23.17 22.51 -6.29
C ASP A 11 22.64 22.56 -4.85
N PHE A 12 22.82 21.47 -4.12
CA PHE A 12 22.64 21.43 -2.67
C PHE A 12 23.92 20.98 -1.96
N ALA A 13 24.09 21.46 -0.74
CA ALA A 13 25.15 21.02 0.15
C ALA A 13 24.62 20.95 1.60
N LEU A 14 24.88 19.84 2.28
CA LEU A 14 24.48 19.61 3.66
C LEU A 14 25.71 19.23 4.48
N THR A 15 25.88 19.84 5.65
CA THR A 15 26.97 19.55 6.57
C THR A 15 26.43 18.94 7.85
N LEU A 16 26.92 17.76 8.22
CA LEU A 16 26.60 17.06 9.46
C LEU A 16 27.82 17.02 10.38
N ASP A 17 27.66 17.47 11.62
CA ASP A 17 28.70 17.35 12.65
C ASP A 17 28.78 15.90 13.14
N LYS A 18 29.97 15.29 13.07
CA LYS A 18 30.18 13.89 13.46
C LYS A 18 30.31 13.67 14.97
N THR A 19 30.29 14.74 15.76
CA THR A 19 30.35 14.69 17.21
C THR A 19 28.95 14.74 17.80
N THR A 20 28.12 15.65 17.31
CA THR A 20 26.74 15.86 17.79
C THR A 20 25.71 15.14 16.94
N GLY A 21 26.03 14.77 15.71
CA GLY A 21 25.11 14.19 14.76
C GLY A 21 24.12 15.17 14.12
N TYR A 22 24.20 16.47 14.44
CA TYR A 22 23.28 17.48 13.92
C TYR A 22 23.73 18.01 12.55
N ILE A 23 22.77 18.41 11.73
CA ILE A 23 23.04 19.18 10.53
C ILE A 23 23.33 20.62 10.94
N THR A 24 24.48 21.14 10.52
CA THR A 24 24.98 22.49 10.85
C THR A 24 24.98 23.44 9.66
N ASP A 25 24.68 22.92 8.47
CA ASP A 25 24.50 23.73 7.27
C ASP A 25 23.61 22.98 6.27
N TYR A 26 22.68 23.69 5.65
CA TYR A 26 21.90 23.18 4.54
C TYR A 26 21.73 24.28 3.49
N ILE A 27 22.44 24.13 2.38
CA ILE A 27 22.50 25.04 1.25
C ILE A 27 21.72 24.45 0.09
N TYR A 28 20.93 25.28 -0.58
CA TYR A 28 20.23 24.94 -1.83
C TYR A 28 20.21 26.15 -2.75
N ALA A 29 20.50 25.95 -4.04
CA ALA A 29 20.55 27.02 -5.04
C ALA A 29 21.46 28.20 -4.60
N GLY A 30 22.59 27.90 -3.95
CA GLY A 30 23.56 28.88 -3.45
C GLY A 30 23.14 29.66 -2.20
N LYS A 31 21.98 29.35 -1.60
CA LYS A 31 21.48 29.99 -0.38
C LYS A 31 21.45 29.02 0.78
N LYS A 32 21.86 29.48 1.97
CA LYS A 32 21.73 28.72 3.21
C LYS A 32 20.27 28.74 3.65
N LEU A 33 19.60 27.60 3.66
CA LEU A 33 18.20 27.45 4.07
C LEU A 33 18.05 27.20 5.59
N MET A 34 19.08 26.67 6.24
CA MET A 34 19.07 26.33 7.66
C MET A 34 20.46 26.53 8.28
N ASN A 35 20.50 27.17 9.45
CA ASN A 35 21.72 27.44 10.20
C ASN A 35 22.13 26.27 11.11
N GLU A 36 21.15 25.56 11.66
CA GLU A 36 21.35 24.41 12.55
C GLU A 36 20.03 23.64 12.65
N GLY A 37 20.13 22.33 12.83
CA GLY A 37 19.02 21.45 13.14
C GLY A 37 18.67 20.50 12.00
N PRO A 38 17.63 19.67 12.16
CA PRO A 38 16.80 19.59 13.34
C PRO A 38 17.59 19.08 14.56
N THR A 39 17.35 19.69 15.70
CA THR A 39 17.90 19.30 17.02
C THR A 39 16.77 18.91 17.96
N PRO A 40 16.95 17.96 18.89
CA PRO A 40 15.88 17.56 19.80
C PRO A 40 15.46 18.75 20.68
N ASN A 41 14.16 18.98 20.81
CA ASN A 41 13.58 20.03 21.66
C ASN A 41 12.46 19.43 22.54
N TYR A 42 12.73 19.28 23.84
CA TYR A 42 11.78 18.71 24.81
C TYR A 42 11.27 19.72 25.84
N TYR A 43 11.56 21.00 25.58
CA TYR A 43 11.16 22.13 26.40
C TYR A 43 10.31 23.11 25.60
N ARG A 44 9.46 23.84 26.33
CA ARG A 44 8.73 25.00 25.85
C ARG A 44 8.73 26.06 26.96
N ALA A 45 8.66 27.33 26.61
CA ALA A 45 8.56 28.41 27.59
C ALA A 45 7.35 28.21 28.53
N ARG A 46 7.58 28.28 29.84
CA ARG A 46 6.54 28.02 30.84
C ARG A 46 5.35 28.99 30.70
N ILE A 47 4.14 28.44 30.60
CA ILE A 47 2.88 29.21 30.67
C ILE A 47 2.43 29.39 32.12
N ASP A 48 1.52 30.32 32.37
CA ASP A 48 0.98 30.55 33.73
C ASP A 48 0.28 29.30 34.31
N ASP A 49 -0.35 28.47 33.48
CA ASP A 49 -0.99 27.22 33.91
C ASP A 49 0.02 26.08 34.23
N ASP A 50 1.31 26.27 33.97
CA ASP A 50 2.36 25.33 34.40
C ASP A 50 2.85 25.65 35.84
N MET A 51 2.08 26.39 36.66
CA MET A 51 2.52 26.95 37.94
C MET A 51 2.98 25.94 39.01
N TYR A 52 2.56 24.68 38.90
CA TYR A 52 2.95 23.60 39.81
C TYR A 52 4.14 22.77 39.28
N GLU A 53 4.55 23.00 38.04
CA GLU A 53 5.66 22.28 37.40
C GLU A 53 6.96 23.07 37.48
N THR A 54 8.08 22.39 37.70
CA THR A 54 9.42 22.98 37.61
C THR A 54 10.10 22.58 36.31
N ASP A 55 10.76 23.54 35.66
CA ASP A 55 11.57 23.27 34.47
C ASP A 55 12.81 22.44 34.85
N ASP A 56 13.02 21.34 34.13
CA ASP A 56 14.25 20.56 34.26
C ASP A 56 15.38 21.29 33.48
N PRO A 57 16.48 21.69 34.14
CA PRO A 57 17.61 22.35 33.49
C PRO A 57 18.21 21.53 32.33
N ASN A 58 18.04 20.21 32.34
CA ASN A 58 18.53 19.34 31.27
C ASN A 58 17.63 19.33 30.03
N LEU A 59 16.41 19.87 30.12
CA LEU A 59 15.48 19.93 28.98
C LEU A 59 15.46 21.31 28.32
N ILE A 60 15.70 22.40 29.06
CA ILE A 60 15.61 23.79 28.57
C ILE A 60 16.37 23.98 27.24
N ASN A 61 17.57 23.39 27.13
CA ASN A 61 18.33 23.36 25.89
C ASN A 61 18.74 21.91 25.59
N THR A 62 17.73 21.12 25.21
CA THR A 62 17.82 19.67 25.05
C THR A 62 18.98 19.24 24.14
N LYS A 63 19.27 19.98 23.06
CA LYS A 63 20.31 19.63 22.08
C LYS A 63 21.71 19.50 22.71
N ASP A 64 22.03 20.33 23.70
CA ASP A 64 23.33 20.35 24.39
C ASP A 64 23.39 19.28 25.49
N LYS A 65 22.28 18.61 25.76
CA LYS A 65 22.12 17.56 26.77
C LYS A 65 21.87 16.18 26.17
N PHE A 66 21.80 16.07 24.85
CA PHE A 66 21.79 14.80 24.15
C PHE A 66 23.21 14.27 24.03
N ASN A 67 23.52 13.24 24.84
CA ASN A 67 24.83 12.59 24.84
C ASN A 67 24.86 11.53 23.75
N VAL A 68 25.48 11.85 22.63
CA VAL A 68 25.72 10.91 21.54
C VAL A 68 26.70 9.83 21.99
N THR A 69 26.29 8.58 21.87
CA THR A 69 27.10 7.39 22.19
C THR A 69 27.62 6.70 20.94
N ASP A 70 26.90 6.79 19.82
CA ASP A 70 27.31 6.21 18.54
C ASP A 70 26.73 6.98 17.35
N ILE A 71 27.46 7.00 16.23
CA ILE A 71 26.96 7.50 14.94
C ILE A 71 27.28 6.50 13.85
N LYS A 72 26.24 5.88 13.30
CA LYS A 72 26.37 4.93 12.19
C LYS A 72 26.04 5.62 10.88
N ILE A 73 26.85 5.35 9.85
CA ILE A 73 26.66 5.94 8.52
C ILE A 73 26.65 4.80 7.50
N ASN A 74 25.58 4.69 6.73
CA ASN A 74 25.45 3.75 5.61
C ASN A 74 25.25 4.52 4.31
N LYS A 75 26.00 4.16 3.27
CA LYS A 75 25.98 4.81 1.96
C LYS A 75 25.37 3.87 0.93
N GLY A 76 24.18 4.22 0.46
CA GLY A 76 23.50 3.59 -0.68
C GLY A 76 23.92 4.22 -2.02
N LYS A 77 23.14 3.92 -3.07
CA LYS A 77 23.43 4.39 -4.44
C LYS A 77 23.16 5.89 -4.59
N ASN A 78 22.00 6.36 -4.13
CA ASN A 78 21.54 7.76 -4.20
C ASN A 78 20.98 8.24 -2.86
N LEU A 79 21.46 7.67 -1.76
CA LEU A 79 20.95 7.89 -0.42
C LEU A 79 22.06 7.66 0.61
N ILE A 80 22.11 8.52 1.63
CA ILE A 80 22.97 8.35 2.79
C ILE A 80 22.07 8.22 4.01
N GLN A 81 22.24 7.14 4.76
CA GLN A 81 21.57 6.93 6.04
C GLN A 81 22.54 7.22 7.18
N VAL A 82 22.07 8.00 8.15
CA VAL A 82 22.83 8.32 9.37
C VAL A 82 21.95 7.99 10.57
N GLU A 83 22.47 7.24 11.53
CA GLU A 83 21.81 6.94 12.80
C GLU A 83 22.66 7.51 13.93
N VAL A 84 22.12 8.48 14.68
CA VAL A 84 22.74 9.11 15.83
C VAL A 84 22.09 8.55 17.08
N ILE A 85 22.83 7.76 17.83
CA ILE A 85 22.34 7.05 19.01
C ILE A 85 22.88 7.77 20.23
N GLY A 86 22.01 8.01 21.21
CA GLY A 86 22.44 8.61 22.46
C GLY A 86 21.37 8.53 23.55
N ALA A 87 21.58 9.33 24.58
CA ALA A 87 20.62 9.49 25.66
C ALA A 87 20.68 10.90 26.26
N LEU A 88 19.58 11.33 26.86
CA LEU A 88 19.54 12.60 27.57
C LEU A 88 20.36 12.55 28.87
N THR A 89 21.12 13.61 29.11
CA THR A 89 21.93 13.81 30.32
C THR A 89 21.07 13.74 31.58
N GLY A 90 21.63 13.15 32.65
CA GLY A 90 21.01 13.08 33.97
C GLY A 90 20.06 11.91 34.17
N ASN A 91 19.47 11.38 33.10
CA ASN A 91 18.38 10.40 33.22
C ASN A 91 18.45 9.21 32.24
N LEU A 92 19.46 9.15 31.36
CA LEU A 92 19.70 8.05 30.42
C LEU A 92 18.46 7.69 29.56
N SER A 93 17.55 8.64 29.34
CA SER A 93 16.40 8.42 28.46
C SER A 93 16.88 8.20 27.03
N PRO A 94 16.66 7.00 26.44
CA PRO A 94 17.19 6.67 25.12
C PRO A 94 16.61 7.62 24.07
N ASN A 95 17.47 8.11 23.17
CA ASN A 95 17.06 8.92 22.04
C ASN A 95 17.91 8.58 20.80
N ILE A 96 17.23 8.32 19.69
CA ILE A 96 17.85 8.01 18.39
C ILE A 96 17.34 9.02 17.37
N ILE A 97 18.25 9.66 16.62
CA ILE A 97 17.94 10.52 15.48
C ILE A 97 18.45 9.84 14.22
N SER A 98 17.55 9.57 13.27
CA SER A 98 17.88 9.00 11.98
C SER A 98 17.69 10.03 10.87
N TYR A 99 18.66 10.10 9.95
CA TYR A 99 18.59 10.89 8.73
C TYR A 99 18.66 9.98 7.51
N GLN A 100 17.78 10.20 6.53
CA GLN A 100 17.89 9.63 5.19
C GLN A 100 18.01 10.77 4.19
N ILE A 101 19.23 11.00 3.71
CA ILE A 101 19.63 12.15 2.89
C ILE A 101 19.72 11.71 1.43
N TYR A 102 18.78 12.16 0.62
CA TYR A 102 18.67 11.80 -0.79
C TYR A 102 19.62 12.61 -1.69
N GLY A 103 19.97 12.04 -2.84
CA GLY A 103 20.81 12.68 -3.85
C GLY A 103 20.21 13.91 -4.53
N ASN A 104 18.95 14.27 -4.23
CA ASN A 104 18.30 15.50 -4.67
C ASN A 104 18.22 16.56 -3.55
N GLY A 105 18.80 16.28 -2.39
CA GLY A 105 18.86 17.18 -1.24
C GLY A 105 17.74 16.99 -0.24
N GLU A 106 16.68 16.24 -0.54
CA GLU A 106 15.63 15.95 0.44
C GLU A 106 16.17 15.14 1.62
N VAL A 107 15.62 15.36 2.81
CA VAL A 107 16.04 14.65 4.02
C VAL A 107 14.83 14.15 4.77
N ILE A 108 14.71 12.84 4.99
CA ILE A 108 13.78 12.31 6.00
C ILE A 108 14.50 12.30 7.33
N VAL A 109 13.82 12.79 8.36
CA VAL A 109 14.30 12.82 9.73
C VAL A 109 13.36 11.97 10.56
N THR A 110 13.90 11.10 11.41
CA THR A 110 13.13 10.37 12.41
C THR A 110 13.76 10.54 13.78
N ASN A 111 13.01 11.08 14.73
CA ASN A 111 13.44 11.22 16.12
C ASN A 111 12.63 10.28 17.00
N THR A 112 13.30 9.30 17.62
CA THR A 112 12.67 8.35 18.54
C THR A 112 13.22 8.56 19.94
N VAL A 113 12.34 8.78 20.92
CA VAL A 113 12.70 9.03 22.31
C VAL A 113 11.77 8.29 23.25
N THR A 114 12.31 7.74 24.33
CA THR A 114 11.50 7.16 25.43
C THR A 114 11.75 7.96 26.70
N PRO A 115 10.86 8.91 27.06
CA PRO A 115 10.98 9.66 28.30
C PRO A 115 10.82 8.73 29.50
N LEU A 116 11.92 8.51 30.23
CA LEU A 116 11.87 7.71 31.45
C LEU A 116 11.14 8.47 32.57
N THR A 117 10.68 7.73 33.57
CA THR A 117 9.86 8.23 34.70
C THR A 117 10.46 9.42 35.42
N THR A 118 11.77 9.60 35.35
CA THR A 118 12.53 10.68 36.02
C THR A 118 12.49 12.02 35.30
N ILE A 119 12.20 12.07 33.99
CA ILE A 119 12.04 13.33 33.23
C ILE A 119 10.62 13.61 32.78
N ALA A 120 9.80 12.57 32.64
CA ALA A 120 8.51 12.67 31.98
C ALA A 120 7.50 13.63 32.67
N GLY A 121 7.69 13.98 33.94
CA GLY A 121 6.92 15.05 34.59
C GLY A 121 7.24 16.46 34.10
N SER A 122 8.46 16.70 33.62
CA SER A 122 8.96 18.01 33.18
C SER A 122 9.03 18.16 31.65
N VAL A 123 8.77 17.08 30.90
CA VAL A 123 8.72 17.13 29.43
C VAL A 123 7.45 17.85 28.99
N LYS A 124 7.61 18.94 28.22
CA LYS A 124 6.48 19.77 27.75
C LYS A 124 6.20 19.64 26.27
N ARG A 125 7.17 19.15 25.49
CA ARG A 125 7.02 18.73 24.10
C ARG A 125 7.92 17.55 23.79
N ILE A 126 7.58 16.81 22.75
CA ILE A 126 8.49 15.92 22.05
C ILE A 126 8.56 16.44 20.61
N GLY A 127 9.71 16.97 20.21
CA GLY A 127 9.84 17.59 18.90
C GLY A 127 11.28 17.91 18.53
N MET A 128 11.41 18.64 17.44
CA MET A 128 12.67 19.08 16.87
C MET A 128 12.66 20.58 16.60
N LYS A 129 13.76 21.26 16.92
CA LYS A 129 14.00 22.68 16.65
C LYS A 129 14.94 22.86 15.45
N LEU A 130 14.55 23.72 14.51
CA LEU A 130 15.34 24.15 13.35
C LEU A 130 15.59 25.66 13.43
N ASN A 131 16.83 26.08 13.19
CA ASN A 131 17.22 27.49 13.18
C ASN A 131 17.29 27.97 11.73
N ILE A 132 16.26 28.70 11.28
CA ILE A 132 16.09 29.13 9.89
C ILE A 132 16.57 30.57 9.72
N PRO A 133 17.37 30.93 8.70
CA PRO A 133 17.78 32.32 8.48
C PRO A 133 16.60 33.28 8.40
N SER A 134 16.76 34.49 8.95
CA SER A 134 15.67 35.46 9.08
C SER A 134 15.07 35.95 7.75
N GLU A 135 15.72 35.67 6.60
CA GLU A 135 15.19 36.02 5.27
C GLU A 135 13.98 35.17 4.85
N PHE A 136 13.75 34.00 5.48
CA PHE A 136 12.67 33.07 5.14
C PHE A 136 11.44 33.27 6.03
N GLU A 137 10.89 34.48 6.07
CA GLU A 137 9.84 34.87 7.02
C GLU A 137 8.40 34.57 6.60
N ASN A 138 8.16 34.17 5.35
CA ASN A 138 6.83 33.81 4.87
C ASN A 138 6.47 32.41 5.33
N TYR A 139 5.46 32.29 6.19
CA TYR A 139 5.03 31.04 6.78
C TYR A 139 3.71 30.58 6.15
N THR A 140 3.74 29.42 5.50
CA THR A 140 2.55 28.77 4.94
C THR A 140 2.43 27.38 5.52
N TYR A 141 1.24 26.97 5.96
CA TYR A 141 1.03 25.64 6.53
C TYR A 141 -0.36 25.10 6.21
N TYR A 142 -0.48 23.78 6.16
CA TYR A 142 -1.76 23.07 6.08
C TYR A 142 -2.04 22.37 7.41
N GLY A 143 -2.98 22.91 8.19
CA GLY A 143 -3.28 22.44 9.54
C GLY A 143 -4.30 23.32 10.24
N ARG A 144 -4.40 23.26 11.57
CA ARG A 144 -5.39 24.06 12.30
C ARG A 144 -5.01 25.53 12.45
N GLY A 145 -5.93 26.42 12.12
CA GLY A 145 -5.75 27.87 12.21
C GLY A 145 -7.05 28.69 12.13
N PRO A 146 -6.97 30.01 11.88
CA PRO A 146 -5.74 30.80 11.72
C PRO A 146 -5.10 31.25 13.04
N TRP A 147 -5.69 30.95 14.20
CA TRP A 147 -5.19 31.33 15.54
C TRP A 147 -4.45 30.17 16.22
N GLU A 148 -3.59 30.48 17.19
CA GLU A 148 -2.85 29.47 17.95
C GLU A 148 -3.79 28.46 18.63
N ASN A 149 -3.36 27.22 18.70
CA ASN A 149 -4.15 26.13 19.25
C ASN A 149 -3.25 25.03 19.83
N TYR A 150 -3.82 24.26 20.76
CA TYR A 150 -3.12 23.22 21.54
C TYR A 150 -3.97 21.95 21.61
N ASN A 151 -3.38 20.81 21.97
CA ASN A 151 -4.05 19.50 21.90
C ASN A 151 -5.34 19.40 22.74
N ASP A 152 -5.45 20.19 23.82
CA ASP A 152 -6.64 20.32 24.67
C ASP A 152 -7.48 21.58 24.37
N ARG A 153 -7.07 22.38 23.38
CA ARG A 153 -7.72 23.64 22.97
C ARG A 153 -7.58 23.91 21.46
N ASN A 154 -8.16 23.04 20.64
CA ASN A 154 -8.09 23.16 19.17
C ASN A 154 -9.44 23.04 18.42
N THR A 155 -10.55 22.79 19.10
CA THR A 155 -11.87 22.57 18.46
C THR A 155 -12.41 23.82 17.74
N GLY A 156 -11.98 25.01 18.15
CA GLY A 156 -12.31 26.28 17.48
C GLY A 156 -11.44 26.64 16.27
N ALA A 157 -10.41 25.83 15.96
CA ALA A 157 -9.50 26.07 14.84
C ALA A 157 -9.78 25.06 13.71
N LEU A 158 -10.05 25.57 12.52
CA LEU A 158 -10.37 24.76 11.35
C LEU A 158 -9.09 24.30 10.66
N VAL A 159 -9.16 23.16 9.98
CA VAL A 159 -8.07 22.67 9.12
C VAL A 159 -8.20 23.32 7.76
N ASP A 160 -7.19 24.09 7.35
CA ASP A 160 -7.10 24.72 6.03
C ASP A 160 -5.63 25.08 5.73
N VAL A 161 -5.37 25.61 4.53
CA VAL A 161 -4.08 26.21 4.16
C VAL A 161 -4.07 27.67 4.59
N TYR A 162 -3.18 28.00 5.51
CA TYR A 162 -3.02 29.35 6.03
C TYR A 162 -1.68 29.95 5.57
N GLN A 163 -1.71 31.24 5.21
CA GLN A 163 -0.53 32.02 4.82
C GLN A 163 -0.39 33.24 5.73
N THR A 164 0.79 33.41 6.31
CA THR A 164 1.12 34.54 7.20
C THR A 164 2.63 34.79 7.20
N THR A 165 3.13 35.60 8.13
CA THR A 165 4.57 35.81 8.36
C THR A 165 4.91 35.55 9.83
N VAL A 166 6.17 35.24 10.10
CA VAL A 166 6.66 35.03 11.48
C VAL A 166 6.37 36.26 12.36
N ASP A 167 6.63 37.47 11.85
CA ASP A 167 6.35 38.71 12.60
C ASP A 167 4.86 38.95 12.88
N LYS A 168 3.95 38.46 12.02
CA LYS A 168 2.50 38.54 12.29
C LYS A 168 2.11 37.61 13.43
N ILE A 169 2.63 36.38 13.44
CA ILE A 169 2.40 35.42 14.53
C ILE A 169 2.91 35.99 15.86
N ASP A 170 4.16 36.45 15.89
CA ASP A 170 4.74 37.10 17.08
C ASP A 170 3.95 38.36 17.50
N GLY A 171 3.38 39.07 16.52
CA GLY A 171 2.59 40.27 16.72
C GLY A 171 1.18 40.04 17.29
N GLU A 172 0.59 38.87 17.03
CA GLU A 172 -0.72 38.43 17.50
C GLU A 172 -0.68 37.91 18.94
N ASN A 173 0.40 37.22 19.32
CA ASN A 173 0.52 36.49 20.58
C ASN A 173 1.16 37.30 21.72
N LYS A 174 0.63 38.49 21.99
CA LYS A 174 1.19 39.42 22.99
C LYS A 174 0.68 39.14 24.40
N TYR A 175 1.01 37.96 24.92
CA TYR A 175 0.82 37.68 26.35
C TYR A 175 1.57 38.70 27.22
N LEU A 176 0.92 39.18 28.29
CA LEU A 176 1.48 40.23 29.15
C LEU A 176 2.81 39.79 29.78
N LYS A 177 2.84 38.54 30.26
CA LYS A 177 4.04 37.81 30.63
C LYS A 177 4.44 36.94 29.44
N PRO A 178 5.70 37.02 28.96
CA PRO A 178 6.21 36.12 27.92
C PRO A 178 6.06 34.65 28.33
N GLN A 179 5.56 33.85 27.41
CA GLN A 179 5.31 32.42 27.59
C GLN A 179 5.21 31.73 26.22
N GLU A 180 5.16 30.39 26.21
CA GLU A 180 4.90 29.62 24.98
C GLU A 180 3.65 30.14 24.27
N ASN A 181 3.76 30.30 22.95
CA ASN A 181 2.68 30.76 22.10
C ASN A 181 2.88 30.34 20.64
N GLY A 182 1.87 30.54 19.79
CA GLY A 182 1.99 30.42 18.33
C GLY A 182 1.90 29.00 17.76
N ASN A 183 1.72 28.00 18.61
CA ASN A 183 1.57 26.61 18.22
C ASN A 183 0.35 26.36 17.30
N ARG A 184 0.53 25.45 16.34
CA ARG A 184 -0.50 24.96 15.42
C ARG A 184 -0.55 23.44 15.52
N THR A 185 -1.73 22.88 15.77
CA THR A 185 -1.94 21.42 15.83
C THR A 185 -2.46 20.87 14.51
N ASP A 186 -2.40 19.54 14.37
CA ASP A 186 -2.81 18.79 13.18
C ASP A 186 -2.20 19.35 11.89
N VAL A 187 -0.93 19.76 11.90
CA VAL A 187 -0.24 20.28 10.73
C VAL A 187 0.29 19.12 9.90
N ARG A 188 -0.04 19.08 8.61
CA ARG A 188 0.44 18.05 7.68
C ARG A 188 1.75 18.50 7.04
N TRP A 189 1.85 19.79 6.72
CA TRP A 189 3.08 20.41 6.26
C TRP A 189 3.14 21.89 6.62
N ALA A 190 4.36 22.41 6.73
CA ALA A 190 4.67 23.81 6.97
C ALA A 190 5.92 24.24 6.20
N ALA A 191 5.89 25.44 5.63
CA ALA A 191 6.97 25.99 4.81
C ALA A 191 7.35 27.39 5.28
N LEU A 192 8.66 27.64 5.35
CA LEU A 192 9.26 28.95 5.51
C LEU A 192 9.98 29.33 4.21
N THR A 193 9.55 30.42 3.58
CA THR A 193 10.08 30.89 2.30
C THR A 193 10.45 32.37 2.35
N ASN A 194 11.35 32.79 1.48
CA ASN A 194 11.64 34.20 1.24
C ASN A 194 10.66 34.76 0.19
N THR A 195 10.84 36.03 -0.19
CA THR A 195 9.98 36.69 -1.19
C THR A 195 10.10 36.12 -2.61
N GLU A 196 11.18 35.40 -2.92
CA GLU A 196 11.39 34.70 -4.20
C GLU A 196 10.75 33.29 -4.21
N GLY A 197 10.12 32.88 -3.11
CA GLY A 197 9.56 31.54 -2.93
C GLY A 197 10.62 30.45 -2.66
N LEU A 198 11.89 30.81 -2.51
CA LEU A 198 12.94 29.90 -2.08
C LEU A 198 12.80 29.64 -0.58
N GLY A 199 12.95 28.40 -0.14
CA GLY A 199 12.85 28.07 1.28
C GLY A 199 12.87 26.58 1.59
N LEU A 200 12.34 26.25 2.77
CA LEU A 200 12.29 24.90 3.29
C LEU A 200 10.85 24.52 3.64
N LEU A 201 10.40 23.40 3.08
CA LEU A 201 9.12 22.75 3.40
C LEU A 201 9.38 21.55 4.32
N ILE A 202 8.61 21.44 5.39
CA ILE A 202 8.58 20.29 6.29
C ILE A 202 7.22 19.60 6.10
N ALA A 203 7.24 18.31 5.75
CA ALA A 203 6.05 17.48 5.60
C ALA A 203 6.09 16.33 6.61
N SER A 204 5.05 16.22 7.46
CA SER A 204 4.93 15.13 8.43
C SER A 204 4.56 13.82 7.73
N ASN A 205 4.89 12.67 8.34
CA ASN A 205 4.37 11.38 7.92
C ASN A 205 2.84 11.29 8.06
N ASP A 206 2.29 11.94 9.09
CA ASP A 206 0.85 12.06 9.33
C ASP A 206 0.52 13.53 9.68
N VAL A 207 0.47 13.84 10.97
CA VAL A 207 0.33 15.20 11.48
C VAL A 207 1.48 15.53 12.43
N MET A 208 1.69 16.82 12.65
CA MET A 208 2.65 17.36 13.60
C MET A 208 2.08 18.64 14.22
N ASN A 209 2.65 19.06 15.33
CA ASN A 209 2.53 20.42 15.81
C ASN A 209 3.63 21.27 15.17
N SER A 210 3.34 22.53 14.88
CA SER A 210 4.28 23.45 14.24
C SER A 210 4.19 24.84 14.86
N SER A 211 5.34 25.44 15.19
CA SER A 211 5.42 26.83 15.62
C SER A 211 6.63 27.53 15.03
N VAL A 212 6.49 28.84 14.77
CA VAL A 212 7.57 29.70 14.25
C VAL A 212 7.61 30.98 15.07
N SER A 213 8.81 31.43 15.42
CA SER A 213 9.00 32.59 16.32
C SER A 213 10.35 33.27 16.06
N ARG A 214 10.45 34.58 16.34
CA ARG A 214 11.75 35.28 16.44
C ARG A 214 12.33 35.26 17.85
N TYR A 215 11.75 34.50 18.76
CA TYR A 215 12.17 34.39 20.15
C TYR A 215 12.47 32.93 20.49
N GLU A 216 13.57 32.69 21.20
CA GLU A 216 13.90 31.38 21.76
C GLU A 216 12.96 31.08 22.94
N ASP A 217 12.59 29.82 23.12
CA ASP A 217 11.73 29.40 24.23
C ASP A 217 12.42 29.62 25.58
N GLU A 218 13.74 29.45 25.60
CA GLU A 218 14.62 29.68 26.75
C GLU A 218 14.58 31.15 27.19
N ASP A 219 14.58 32.08 26.22
CA ASP A 219 14.48 33.51 26.47
C ASP A 219 13.06 33.89 26.89
N LEU A 220 12.03 33.40 26.19
CA LEU A 220 10.62 33.64 26.57
C LEU A 220 10.34 33.22 28.03
N GLY A 221 10.92 32.11 28.50
CA GLY A 221 10.78 31.66 29.89
C GLY A 221 11.55 32.50 30.92
N SER A 222 12.50 33.35 30.50
CA SER A 222 13.46 34.02 31.38
C SER A 222 13.13 35.49 31.71
N TYR A 223 12.23 36.12 30.96
CA TYR A 223 11.88 37.55 31.14
C TYR A 223 10.45 37.76 31.63
N ARG A 224 10.18 38.92 32.26
CA ARG A 224 8.84 39.26 32.77
C ARG A 224 7.95 40.00 31.77
N HIS A 225 8.55 40.69 30.80
CA HIS A 225 7.83 41.48 29.80
C HIS A 225 8.42 41.29 28.41
N LEU A 226 7.57 41.21 27.38
CA LEU A 226 7.97 40.85 26.02
C LEU A 226 9.04 41.78 25.42
N TYR A 227 9.00 43.08 25.74
CA TYR A 227 10.00 44.04 25.25
C TYR A 227 11.42 43.79 25.79
N GLN A 228 11.56 42.99 26.85
CA GLN A 228 12.85 42.60 27.43
C GLN A 228 13.42 41.35 26.76
N VAL A 229 12.58 40.56 26.08
CA VAL A 229 13.00 39.32 25.42
C VAL A 229 13.81 39.68 24.18
N PRO A 230 15.07 39.23 24.07
CA PRO A 230 15.87 39.47 22.88
C PRO A 230 15.27 38.73 21.68
N LYS A 231 15.23 39.39 20.52
CA LYS A 231 14.93 38.71 19.26
C LYS A 231 16.16 37.91 18.81
N SER A 232 15.95 36.66 18.42
CA SER A 232 16.97 35.81 17.80
C SER A 232 17.40 36.36 16.44
N LYS A 233 18.61 35.99 16.01
CA LYS A 233 19.14 36.32 14.67
C LYS A 233 18.59 35.42 13.57
N HIS A 234 17.85 34.39 13.95
CA HIS A 234 17.21 33.42 13.09
C HIS A 234 15.74 33.25 13.52
N ILE A 235 14.95 32.58 12.68
CA ILE A 235 13.61 32.11 13.01
C ILE A 235 13.76 30.76 13.69
N VAL A 236 13.18 30.62 14.88
CA VAL A 236 13.02 29.35 15.58
C VAL A 236 11.82 28.65 14.96
N PHE A 237 12.04 27.50 14.34
CA PHE A 237 11.00 26.66 13.76
C PHE A 237 10.93 25.34 14.51
N ASN A 238 9.89 25.16 15.31
CA ASN A 238 9.63 23.92 16.04
C ASN A 238 8.69 23.02 15.23
N VAL A 239 9.04 21.74 15.18
CA VAL A 239 8.32 20.67 14.53
C VAL A 239 8.12 19.59 15.58
N ASP A 240 6.94 19.51 16.19
CA ASP A 240 6.69 18.67 17.36
C ASP A 240 5.79 17.47 17.03
N GLU A 241 6.10 16.30 17.57
CA GLU A 241 5.22 15.12 17.57
C GLU A 241 4.01 15.40 18.46
N ILE A 242 4.30 15.92 19.65
CA ILE A 242 3.29 16.25 20.63
C ILE A 242 3.78 17.39 21.51
N GLN A 243 2.85 18.23 21.92
CA GLN A 243 3.06 19.22 22.96
C GLN A 243 2.00 19.00 24.05
N ARG A 244 2.42 19.07 25.33
CA ARG A 244 1.52 18.97 26.48
C ARG A 244 0.45 20.06 26.40
N GLY A 245 -0.77 19.72 26.81
CA GLY A 245 -1.89 20.66 26.88
C GLY A 245 -1.62 21.88 27.75
N VAL A 246 -2.44 22.92 27.55
CA VAL A 246 -2.33 24.15 28.32
C VAL A 246 -3.05 24.04 29.67
N GLY A 247 -4.15 23.28 29.75
CA GLY A 247 -4.94 23.12 30.97
C GLY A 247 -5.57 24.44 31.43
N GLY A 248 -5.78 24.55 32.74
CA GLY A 248 -6.28 25.77 33.39
C GLY A 248 -5.79 25.88 34.83
N ALA A 249 -4.58 25.40 35.12
CA ALA A 249 -4.10 25.22 36.49
C ALA A 249 -3.87 26.54 37.24
N ALA A 250 -3.89 27.68 36.56
CA ALA A 250 -3.81 28.98 37.20
C ALA A 250 -4.96 29.24 38.18
N CYS A 251 -6.13 28.67 37.90
CA CYS A 251 -7.29 28.68 38.80
C CYS A 251 -8.19 27.46 38.52
N GLY A 252 -7.61 26.26 38.50
CA GLY A 252 -8.29 25.06 38.03
C GLY A 252 -7.40 23.84 37.91
N PRO A 253 -7.80 22.82 37.14
CA PRO A 253 -7.01 21.61 36.95
C PRO A 253 -5.87 21.81 35.95
N ALA A 254 -4.81 21.00 36.11
CA ALA A 254 -3.82 20.76 35.06
C ALA A 254 -4.49 20.09 33.84
N PRO A 255 -3.79 19.97 32.68
CA PRO A 255 -4.33 19.24 31.53
C PRO A 255 -4.79 17.83 31.93
N LEU A 256 -5.91 17.38 31.34
CA LEU A 256 -6.38 16.01 31.53
C LEU A 256 -5.31 15.02 31.06
N ASP A 257 -5.29 13.83 31.65
CA ASP A 257 -4.25 12.83 31.43
C ASP A 257 -4.02 12.52 29.94
N GLN A 258 -5.08 12.41 29.12
CA GLN A 258 -5.00 12.18 27.68
C GLN A 258 -4.27 13.28 26.87
N TYR A 259 -4.10 14.47 27.44
CA TYR A 259 -3.40 15.61 26.82
C TYR A 259 -1.97 15.80 27.37
N THR A 260 -1.46 14.82 28.12
CA THR A 260 -0.12 14.81 28.69
C THR A 260 0.81 13.83 27.98
N ILE A 261 2.11 14.03 28.14
CA ILE A 261 3.14 13.14 27.62
C ILE A 261 3.35 12.01 28.66
N LYS A 262 3.22 10.76 28.21
CA LYS A 262 3.19 9.57 29.05
C LYS A 262 4.58 9.09 29.42
N LYS A 263 4.68 8.57 30.64
CA LYS A 263 5.90 8.02 31.23
C LYS A 263 6.20 6.66 30.62
N GLY A 264 7.43 6.45 30.15
CA GLY A 264 7.85 5.17 29.57
C GLY A 264 7.26 4.84 28.20
N GLN A 265 6.42 5.72 27.64
CA GLN A 265 5.95 5.60 26.27
C GLN A 265 7.07 6.04 25.31
N THR A 266 7.35 5.23 24.30
CA THR A 266 8.22 5.64 23.19
C THR A 266 7.44 6.51 22.23
N TYR A 267 7.99 7.68 21.91
CA TYR A 267 7.51 8.59 20.88
C TYR A 267 8.44 8.52 19.68
N SER A 268 7.89 8.49 18.47
CA SER A 268 8.67 8.49 17.23
C SER A 268 8.06 9.47 16.24
N GLN A 269 8.81 10.52 15.93
CA GLN A 269 8.41 11.55 14.99
C GLN A 269 9.13 11.37 13.67
N THR A 270 8.42 11.31 12.55
CA THR A 270 9.02 11.27 11.21
C THR A 270 8.51 12.40 10.33
N PHE A 271 9.42 13.17 9.74
CA PHE A 271 9.09 14.21 8.76
C PHE A 271 10.13 14.29 7.65
N ARG A 272 9.74 14.86 6.51
CA ARG A 272 10.58 15.11 5.35
C ARG A 272 10.85 16.61 5.21
N MET A 273 12.13 16.97 5.12
CA MET A 273 12.62 18.28 4.76
C MET A 273 12.84 18.35 3.25
N ILE A 274 12.19 19.31 2.59
CA ILE A 274 12.21 19.47 1.14
C ILE A 274 12.66 20.91 0.84
N PRO A 275 13.79 21.10 0.13
CA PRO A 275 14.16 22.42 -0.35
C PRO A 275 13.22 22.80 -1.49
N VAL A 276 12.62 23.98 -1.43
CA VAL A 276 11.58 24.41 -2.38
C VAL A 276 11.91 25.74 -3.01
N LYS A 277 11.44 25.94 -4.25
CA LYS A 277 11.37 27.22 -4.94
C LYS A 277 9.95 27.44 -5.43
N ALA A 278 9.03 27.59 -4.49
CA ALA A 278 7.60 27.74 -4.73
C ALA A 278 6.97 28.59 -3.63
N SER A 279 6.16 29.58 -4.02
CA SER A 279 5.39 30.42 -3.11
C SER A 279 3.89 30.13 -3.12
N ASN A 280 3.41 29.24 -4.02
CA ASN A 280 2.00 28.87 -4.11
C ASN A 280 1.72 27.57 -3.33
N SER A 281 0.55 27.50 -2.70
CA SER A 281 0.12 26.38 -1.86
C SER A 281 -0.01 25.06 -2.62
N ASP A 282 -0.46 25.09 -3.88
CA ASP A 282 -0.71 23.88 -4.67
C ASP A 282 0.58 23.11 -4.93
N THR A 283 1.65 23.83 -5.26
CA THR A 283 2.98 23.22 -5.46
C THR A 283 3.51 22.65 -4.14
N LEU A 284 3.37 23.37 -3.03
CA LEU A 284 3.80 22.89 -1.71
C LEU A 284 3.03 21.63 -1.30
N MET A 285 1.73 21.58 -1.59
CA MET A 285 0.87 20.41 -1.33
C MET A 285 1.30 19.18 -2.16
N VAL A 286 1.63 19.37 -3.44
CA VAL A 286 2.14 18.27 -4.27
C VAL A 286 3.47 17.76 -3.72
N GLN A 287 4.36 18.66 -3.29
CA GLN A 287 5.66 18.27 -2.71
C GLN A 287 5.50 17.56 -1.35
N SER A 288 4.54 17.98 -0.51
CA SER A 288 4.32 17.36 0.80
C SER A 288 3.80 15.93 0.73
N ASN A 289 3.11 15.55 -0.35
CA ASN A 289 2.56 14.21 -0.53
C ASN A 289 3.60 13.12 -0.84
N LYS A 290 4.89 13.45 -0.80
CA LYS A 290 5.98 12.48 -0.98
C LYS A 290 6.08 11.52 0.21
N ASN A 291 5.87 10.24 -0.04
CA ASN A 291 5.93 9.18 0.97
C ASN A 291 7.27 9.17 1.74
N VAL A 292 7.27 9.44 3.05
CA VAL A 292 8.48 9.43 3.89
C VAL A 292 9.14 8.05 3.99
N LEU A 293 8.49 6.97 3.55
CA LEU A 293 9.05 5.62 3.49
C LEU A 293 9.65 5.29 2.12
N SER A 294 9.75 6.24 1.18
CA SER A 294 10.19 5.98 -0.21
C SER A 294 11.56 5.31 -0.34
N SER A 295 12.41 5.41 0.68
CA SER A 295 13.72 4.76 0.73
C SER A 295 13.66 3.28 1.09
N LEU A 296 12.61 2.83 1.77
CA LEU A 296 12.46 1.46 2.23
C LEU A 296 11.85 0.59 1.12
N PRO A 297 12.25 -0.69 1.00
CA PRO A 297 11.91 -1.49 -0.16
C PRO A 297 10.43 -1.92 -0.20
N ILE A 298 9.83 -2.26 0.94
CA ILE A 298 8.43 -2.68 0.99
C ILE A 298 7.65 -1.78 1.95
N LYS A 299 6.35 -1.64 1.70
CA LYS A 299 5.42 -0.91 2.56
C LYS A 299 4.44 -1.80 3.31
N SER A 300 4.36 -3.09 2.96
CA SER A 300 3.50 -4.08 3.63
C SER A 300 3.93 -5.51 3.30
N ILE A 301 3.64 -6.44 4.21
CA ILE A 301 3.67 -7.90 4.00
C ILE A 301 2.23 -8.38 4.21
N LEU A 302 1.72 -9.15 3.25
CA LEU A 302 0.37 -9.70 3.28
C LEU A 302 0.41 -11.20 3.54
N ILE A 303 -0.55 -11.70 4.30
CA ILE A 303 -0.91 -13.11 4.37
C ILE A 303 -2.35 -13.27 3.91
N ASN A 304 -2.55 -14.12 2.90
CA ASN A 304 -3.85 -14.34 2.26
C ASN A 304 -4.50 -13.01 1.81
N GLY A 305 -3.68 -12.08 1.31
CA GLY A 305 -4.11 -10.75 0.86
C GLY A 305 -4.39 -9.72 1.96
N LYS A 306 -4.29 -10.07 3.25
CA LYS A 306 -4.46 -9.14 4.38
C LYS A 306 -3.10 -8.79 4.99
N GLU A 307 -2.86 -7.51 5.28
CA GLU A 307 -1.64 -7.07 5.97
C GLU A 307 -1.47 -7.79 7.31
N ILE A 308 -0.24 -8.18 7.62
CA ILE A 308 0.06 -8.84 8.89
C ILE A 308 -0.14 -7.89 10.08
N ASP A 309 -0.72 -8.41 11.16
CA ASP A 309 -0.99 -7.63 12.36
C ASP A 309 0.32 -7.07 12.95
N GLY A 310 0.38 -5.75 13.18
CA GLY A 310 1.55 -5.08 13.73
C GLY A 310 2.74 -5.00 12.76
N PHE A 311 2.49 -4.95 11.45
CA PHE A 311 3.51 -4.63 10.46
C PHE A 311 4.19 -3.29 10.79
N ASP A 312 5.51 -3.29 10.79
CA ASP A 312 6.34 -2.09 10.91
C ASP A 312 7.49 -2.22 9.91
N VAL A 313 7.61 -1.25 9.01
CA VAL A 313 8.62 -1.28 7.95
C VAL A 313 10.07 -1.38 8.46
N ASN A 314 10.31 -0.94 9.70
CA ASN A 314 11.59 -1.00 10.37
C ASN A 314 11.83 -2.33 11.11
N LYS A 315 10.78 -3.12 11.35
CA LYS A 315 10.86 -4.44 11.97
C LYS A 315 11.21 -5.51 10.93
N ASP A 316 12.25 -6.28 11.23
CA ASP A 316 12.80 -7.29 10.32
C ASP A 316 12.27 -8.70 10.59
N THR A 317 11.57 -8.93 11.70
CA THR A 317 11.10 -10.26 12.09
C THR A 317 9.64 -10.26 12.52
N TYR A 318 8.92 -11.29 12.09
CA TYR A 318 7.50 -11.48 12.39
C TYR A 318 7.26 -12.92 12.81
N GLU A 319 6.50 -13.09 13.89
CA GLU A 319 5.97 -14.39 14.28
C GLU A 319 4.46 -14.36 14.12
N ILE A 320 3.94 -15.34 13.41
CA ILE A 320 2.52 -15.46 13.06
C ILE A 320 2.06 -16.82 13.56
N LYS A 321 1.09 -16.79 14.47
CA LYS A 321 0.48 -18.00 15.01
C LYS A 321 -0.79 -18.29 14.23
N LEU A 322 -0.91 -19.50 13.71
CA LEU A 322 -2.14 -20.01 13.10
C LEU A 322 -2.71 -21.11 13.98
N LEU A 323 -4.02 -21.07 14.19
CA LEU A 323 -4.69 -22.12 14.93
C LEU A 323 -4.76 -23.37 14.06
N LYS A 324 -4.34 -24.51 14.59
CA LYS A 324 -4.29 -25.77 13.83
C LYS A 324 -5.69 -26.13 13.31
N GLY A 325 -5.79 -26.34 12.00
CA GLY A 325 -7.05 -26.64 11.30
C GLY A 325 -7.89 -25.41 10.92
N SER A 326 -7.40 -24.18 11.14
CA SER A 326 -8.18 -22.94 10.93
C SER A 326 -8.11 -22.39 9.52
N TYR A 327 -7.44 -23.11 8.63
CA TYR A 327 -7.07 -22.68 7.31
C TYR A 327 -7.29 -23.83 6.32
N ASP A 328 -8.00 -23.55 5.23
CA ASP A 328 -8.31 -24.55 4.19
C ASP A 328 -7.09 -24.83 3.28
N GLN A 329 -6.16 -23.89 3.23
CA GLN A 329 -4.92 -23.96 2.48
C GLN A 329 -3.79 -23.26 3.24
N LEU A 330 -2.55 -23.65 2.95
CA LEU A 330 -1.38 -22.99 3.53
C LEU A 330 -1.40 -21.48 3.22
N PRO A 331 -0.95 -20.64 4.17
CA PRO A 331 -0.97 -19.19 4.00
C PRO A 331 -0.12 -18.76 2.80
N ILE A 332 -0.68 -17.90 1.95
CA ILE A 332 0.05 -17.28 0.84
C ILE A 332 0.65 -15.98 1.33
N ILE A 333 1.95 -15.82 1.17
CA ILE A 333 2.69 -14.61 1.54
C ILE A 333 2.90 -13.75 0.30
N ASP A 334 2.48 -12.50 0.38
CA ASP A 334 2.77 -11.49 -0.63
C ASP A 334 3.50 -10.29 -0.01
N VAL A 335 4.17 -9.51 -0.85
CA VAL A 335 4.77 -8.24 -0.42
C VAL A 335 4.30 -7.10 -1.28
N VAL A 336 4.03 -5.97 -0.63
CA VAL A 336 3.68 -4.73 -1.30
C VAL A 336 4.91 -3.86 -1.35
N ALA A 337 5.51 -3.76 -2.53
CA ALA A 337 6.66 -2.88 -2.78
C ALA A 337 6.28 -1.40 -2.58
N THR A 338 7.26 -0.59 -2.18
CA THR A 338 7.09 0.85 -2.03
C THR A 338 6.96 1.56 -3.38
N ASP A 339 7.65 1.07 -4.42
CA ASP A 339 7.57 1.54 -5.80
C ASP A 339 7.91 0.41 -6.80
N GLU A 340 7.65 0.64 -8.10
CA GLU A 340 7.86 -0.34 -9.19
C GLU A 340 9.34 -0.69 -9.45
N LYS A 341 10.29 0.09 -8.93
CA LYS A 341 11.73 -0.12 -9.10
C LYS A 341 12.34 -0.92 -7.94
N VAL A 342 11.55 -1.27 -6.93
CA VAL A 342 11.97 -2.18 -5.86
C VAL A 342 12.22 -3.55 -6.44
N ILE A 343 13.36 -4.13 -6.08
CA ILE A 343 13.71 -5.51 -6.44
C ILE A 343 13.43 -6.39 -5.24
N VAL A 344 12.38 -7.21 -5.33
CA VAL A 344 12.12 -8.29 -4.36
C VAL A 344 12.78 -9.56 -4.89
N GLU A 345 13.72 -10.12 -4.14
CA GLU A 345 14.32 -11.41 -4.49
C GLU A 345 13.26 -12.52 -4.42
N LYS A 346 13.37 -13.52 -5.30
CA LYS A 346 12.46 -14.67 -5.28
C LYS A 346 12.53 -15.37 -3.92
N TYR A 347 11.37 -15.59 -3.30
CA TYR A 347 11.20 -16.40 -2.09
C TYR A 347 10.18 -17.51 -2.34
N GLU A 348 10.24 -18.56 -1.52
CA GLU A 348 9.35 -19.72 -1.63
C GLU A 348 8.12 -19.53 -0.73
N GLN A 349 6.97 -20.02 -1.19
CA GLN A 349 5.73 -20.04 -0.41
C GLN A 349 5.77 -21.22 0.59
N PRO A 350 4.97 -21.18 1.67
CA PRO A 350 4.89 -22.31 2.61
C PRO A 350 4.47 -23.62 1.93
N GLU A 351 5.27 -24.68 2.09
CA GLU A 351 4.90 -26.06 1.69
C GLU A 351 4.40 -26.90 2.88
N GLN A 352 4.73 -26.49 4.10
CA GLN A 352 4.27 -27.09 5.36
C GLN A 352 4.39 -26.07 6.51
N LEU A 353 3.77 -26.36 7.65
CA LEU A 353 3.96 -25.60 8.89
C LEU A 353 4.59 -26.47 10.00
N PRO A 354 5.37 -25.90 10.93
CA PRO A 354 5.82 -24.50 10.95
C PRO A 354 6.85 -24.20 9.86
N VAL A 355 6.96 -22.94 9.45
CA VAL A 355 7.93 -22.49 8.44
C VAL A 355 8.51 -21.13 8.79
N THR A 356 9.74 -20.88 8.35
CA THR A 356 10.36 -19.56 8.36
C THR A 356 10.68 -19.16 6.92
N ILE A 357 10.11 -18.04 6.47
CA ILE A 357 10.32 -17.47 5.14
C ILE A 357 11.14 -16.20 5.27
N THR A 358 12.13 -16.08 4.40
CA THR A 358 13.00 -14.90 4.33
C THR A 358 12.75 -14.16 3.03
N ILE A 359 12.34 -12.90 3.14
CA ILE A 359 12.09 -12.02 2.02
C ILE A 359 13.18 -10.96 1.98
N LYS A 360 13.97 -10.95 0.91
CA LYS A 360 14.96 -9.91 0.67
C LYS A 360 14.44 -8.95 -0.36
N ALA A 361 14.47 -7.66 -0.05
CA ALA A 361 14.01 -6.62 -0.95
C ALA A 361 14.98 -5.45 -0.95
N THR A 362 15.24 -4.89 -2.13
CA THR A 362 16.14 -3.77 -2.36
C THR A 362 15.39 -2.60 -2.98
N SER A 363 15.43 -1.44 -2.34
CA SER A 363 14.73 -0.25 -2.82
C SER A 363 15.42 0.37 -4.04
N SER A 364 14.72 1.29 -4.71
CA SER A 364 15.25 2.08 -5.83
C SER A 364 16.49 2.92 -5.49
N TYR A 365 16.72 3.14 -4.19
CA TYR A 365 17.87 3.85 -3.64
C TYR A 365 19.05 2.94 -3.26
N GLY A 366 18.88 1.62 -3.38
CA GLY A 366 19.89 0.61 -3.04
C GLY A 366 19.91 0.18 -1.58
N ILE A 367 18.85 0.44 -0.81
CA ILE A 367 18.72 -0.10 0.55
C ILE A 367 18.16 -1.52 0.45
N ALA A 368 18.97 -2.49 0.88
CA ALA A 368 18.53 -3.86 1.04
C ALA A 368 18.00 -4.09 2.47
N LYS A 369 16.82 -4.70 2.59
CA LYS A 369 16.30 -5.24 3.84
C LYS A 369 15.95 -6.72 3.70
N THR A 370 16.02 -7.41 4.83
CA THR A 370 15.65 -8.82 4.96
C THR A 370 14.56 -8.94 6.01
N TYR A 371 13.40 -9.44 5.61
CA TYR A 371 12.26 -9.70 6.47
C TYR A 371 12.15 -11.20 6.72
N THR A 372 12.01 -11.61 7.97
CA THR A 372 11.90 -13.02 8.38
C THR A 372 10.52 -13.25 8.98
N ILE A 373 9.67 -14.00 8.28
CA ILE A 373 8.33 -14.36 8.74
C ILE A 373 8.37 -15.81 9.22
N THR A 374 8.09 -16.02 10.50
CA THR A 374 7.96 -17.36 11.08
C THR A 374 6.49 -17.64 11.32
N ILE A 375 5.95 -18.64 10.63
CA ILE A 375 4.57 -19.09 10.80
C ILE A 375 4.59 -20.37 11.64
N LYS A 376 3.89 -20.35 12.77
CA LYS A 376 3.78 -21.49 13.70
C LYS A 376 2.34 -21.91 13.83
N GLU A 377 2.11 -23.22 13.92
CA GLU A 377 0.84 -23.75 14.37
C GLU A 377 0.76 -23.76 15.90
N VAL A 378 -0.41 -23.43 16.41
CA VAL A 378 -0.77 -23.52 17.82
C VAL A 378 -2.07 -24.28 17.97
N ASP A 379 -2.22 -25.01 19.08
CA ASP A 379 -3.46 -25.75 19.37
C ASP A 379 -4.56 -24.83 19.95
N ASN A 380 -4.17 -23.66 20.47
CA ASN A 380 -5.08 -22.68 21.05
C ASN A 380 -4.63 -21.26 20.71
N MET A 381 -5.58 -20.36 20.47
CA MET A 381 -5.28 -18.94 20.29
C MET A 381 -5.75 -18.12 21.50
N TYR A 382 -4.84 -17.79 22.41
CA TYR A 382 -5.17 -17.02 23.61
C TYR A 382 -5.46 -15.55 23.30
N VAL A 383 -6.52 -15.00 23.89
CA VAL A 383 -6.89 -13.58 23.73
C VAL A 383 -5.78 -12.65 24.20
N SER A 384 -5.05 -13.04 25.24
CA SER A 384 -3.92 -12.26 25.78
C SER A 384 -2.70 -12.21 24.86
N ASP A 385 -2.61 -13.08 23.85
CA ASP A 385 -1.57 -13.06 22.82
C ASP A 385 -2.00 -12.29 21.56
N MET A 386 -3.27 -11.90 21.45
CA MET A 386 -3.84 -11.27 20.27
C MET A 386 -3.85 -9.75 20.35
N PRO A 387 -3.71 -9.03 19.23
CA PRO A 387 -3.92 -7.58 19.20
C PRO A 387 -5.36 -7.25 19.61
N TRP A 388 -5.53 -6.23 20.45
CA TRP A 388 -6.86 -5.74 20.86
C TRP A 388 -7.19 -4.46 20.07
N LYS A 389 -8.33 -4.46 19.38
CA LYS A 389 -8.84 -3.29 18.65
C LYS A 389 -9.55 -2.31 19.58
N ILE A 390 -10.15 -2.82 20.66
CA ILE A 390 -10.77 -2.06 21.73
C ILE A 390 -10.09 -2.52 23.01
N ASP A 391 -9.62 -1.58 23.82
CA ASP A 391 -9.06 -1.82 25.14
C ASP A 391 -9.55 -0.74 26.09
N GLU A 392 -10.74 -0.98 26.66
CA GLU A 392 -11.40 -0.07 27.57
C GLU A 392 -11.47 -0.76 28.94
N GLY A 393 -10.64 -0.33 29.88
CA GLY A 393 -10.65 -0.82 31.26
C GLY A 393 -11.55 0.04 32.15
N GLY A 394 -12.09 -0.55 33.21
CA GLY A 394 -12.84 0.17 34.24
C GLY A 394 -11.90 0.91 35.19
N TYR A 395 -11.85 0.48 36.46
CA TYR A 395 -11.03 1.12 37.49
C TYR A 395 -9.52 0.99 37.25
N PHE A 396 -9.09 -0.05 36.52
CA PHE A 396 -7.71 -0.22 36.05
C PHE A 396 -7.70 -0.68 34.59
N ALA A 397 -6.58 -0.44 33.90
CA ALA A 397 -6.36 -0.87 32.52
C ALA A 397 -6.41 -2.40 32.41
N ASN A 398 -6.99 -2.93 31.32
CA ASN A 398 -7.03 -4.37 31.12
C ASN A 398 -5.60 -4.93 31.04
N THR A 399 -5.39 -6.11 31.62
CA THR A 399 -4.08 -6.73 31.75
C THR A 399 -4.03 -8.08 31.06
N ARG A 400 -2.92 -8.35 30.37
CA ARG A 400 -2.64 -9.63 29.70
C ARG A 400 -1.96 -10.56 30.69
N ASP A 401 -2.49 -11.78 30.83
CA ASP A 401 -1.96 -12.86 31.68
C ASP A 401 -1.78 -12.49 33.16
N MET A 402 -2.43 -11.40 33.59
CA MET A 402 -2.44 -10.88 34.95
C MET A 402 -3.81 -10.27 35.24
N SER A 403 -4.14 -10.07 36.51
CA SER A 403 -5.24 -9.23 36.99
C SER A 403 -4.69 -8.07 37.79
N ASN A 404 -4.63 -6.90 37.15
CA ASN A 404 -3.87 -5.75 37.66
C ASN A 404 -2.40 -6.18 37.90
N THR A 405 -1.91 -6.16 39.14
CA THR A 405 -0.55 -6.62 39.49
C THR A 405 -0.51 -8.07 40.03
N ASN A 406 -1.62 -8.81 39.98
CA ASN A 406 -1.75 -10.15 40.56
C ASN A 406 -1.83 -11.24 39.48
N PRO A 407 -1.51 -12.51 39.80
CA PRO A 407 -1.73 -13.63 38.89
C PRO A 407 -3.20 -13.82 38.49
N ILE A 408 -3.45 -14.40 37.33
CA ILE A 408 -4.78 -14.88 36.97
C ILE A 408 -5.10 -16.11 37.82
N SER A 409 -6.08 -15.96 38.70
CA SER A 409 -6.49 -17.02 39.60
C SER A 409 -7.98 -16.90 39.92
N LEU A 410 -8.70 -18.01 39.91
CA LEU A 410 -10.14 -18.07 40.16
C LEU A 410 -10.47 -19.17 41.16
N TYR A 411 -11.65 -19.09 41.78
CA TYR A 411 -12.18 -20.17 42.61
C TYR A 411 -12.92 -21.19 41.73
N VAL A 412 -12.24 -22.25 41.31
CA VAL A 412 -12.82 -23.35 40.52
C VAL A 412 -13.26 -24.45 41.49
N ASN A 413 -14.55 -24.75 41.52
CA ASN A 413 -15.15 -25.70 42.47
C ASN A 413 -14.76 -25.42 43.94
N GLY A 414 -14.65 -24.14 44.31
CA GLY A 414 -14.31 -23.69 45.67
C GLY A 414 -12.81 -23.71 46.01
N VAL A 415 -11.94 -24.08 45.07
CA VAL A 415 -10.48 -24.10 45.25
C VAL A 415 -9.85 -23.00 44.41
N VAL A 416 -8.87 -22.28 44.97
CA VAL A 416 -8.08 -21.30 44.20
C VAL A 416 -7.23 -22.04 43.17
N THR A 417 -7.48 -21.77 41.90
CA THR A 417 -6.76 -22.32 40.75
C THR A 417 -6.07 -21.19 40.01
N ASN A 418 -4.77 -21.35 39.74
CA ASN A 418 -3.98 -20.41 38.96
C ASN A 418 -4.03 -20.79 37.48
N PHE A 419 -3.99 -19.78 36.62
CA PHE A 419 -3.95 -19.93 35.17
C PHE A 419 -2.78 -19.14 34.61
N ASP A 420 -2.05 -19.73 33.67
CA ASP A 420 -0.91 -19.08 33.02
C ASP A 420 -1.35 -18.03 32.00
N LYS A 421 -2.56 -18.19 31.43
CA LYS A 421 -3.10 -17.37 30.35
C LYS A 421 -4.46 -16.82 30.69
N GLY A 422 -4.76 -15.64 30.17
CA GLY A 422 -6.10 -15.04 30.23
C GLY A 422 -6.06 -13.52 30.27
N VAL A 423 -7.21 -12.91 30.56
CA VAL A 423 -7.33 -11.45 30.60
C VAL A 423 -7.93 -11.00 31.93
N GLY A 424 -7.22 -10.14 32.63
CA GLY A 424 -7.71 -9.45 33.82
C GLY A 424 -8.32 -8.10 33.46
N THR A 425 -9.49 -7.83 34.03
CA THR A 425 -10.26 -6.61 33.80
C THR A 425 -10.82 -6.09 35.13
N HIS A 426 -11.35 -4.88 35.11
CA HIS A 426 -12.23 -4.38 36.16
C HIS A 426 -13.55 -3.96 35.51
N ALA A 427 -14.70 -4.37 36.04
CA ALA A 427 -15.98 -3.96 35.46
C ALA A 427 -16.23 -2.44 35.68
N PRO A 428 -16.83 -1.72 34.72
CA PRO A 428 -17.11 -2.17 33.36
C PRO A 428 -15.84 -2.21 32.48
N SER A 429 -15.76 -3.17 31.55
CA SER A 429 -14.65 -3.24 30.59
C SER A 429 -15.09 -3.74 29.22
N ARG A 430 -14.30 -3.45 28.17
CA ARG A 430 -14.48 -3.98 26.81
C ARG A 430 -13.14 -4.32 26.18
N ILE A 431 -13.08 -5.48 25.54
CA ILE A 431 -11.93 -5.97 24.77
C ILE A 431 -12.41 -6.46 23.42
N GLY A 432 -12.01 -5.77 22.35
CA GLY A 432 -12.40 -6.06 20.97
C GLY A 432 -11.31 -6.82 20.22
N ILE A 433 -11.69 -7.90 19.54
CA ILE A 433 -10.78 -8.83 18.86
C ILE A 433 -11.27 -9.08 17.43
N ASP A 434 -10.35 -8.97 16.48
CA ASP A 434 -10.59 -9.35 15.08
C ASP A 434 -10.37 -10.86 14.89
N ILE A 435 -11.42 -11.54 14.47
CA ILE A 435 -11.42 -12.96 14.11
C ILE A 435 -11.84 -13.20 12.66
N ASP A 436 -11.95 -12.14 11.84
CA ASP A 436 -12.37 -12.24 10.44
C ASP A 436 -11.40 -13.10 9.63
N GLY A 437 -11.95 -14.10 8.94
CA GLY A 437 -11.19 -15.05 8.14
C GLY A 437 -10.22 -15.94 8.94
N LYS A 438 -10.28 -15.96 10.28
CA LYS A 438 -9.37 -16.78 11.11
C LYS A 438 -9.83 -18.23 11.29
N GLY A 439 -11.04 -18.58 10.87
CA GLY A 439 -11.55 -19.95 10.90
C GLY A 439 -11.88 -20.50 12.30
N TYR A 440 -12.00 -19.64 13.31
CA TYR A 440 -12.30 -20.04 14.68
C TYR A 440 -13.78 -20.46 14.82
N THR A 441 -14.04 -21.54 15.56
CA THR A 441 -15.41 -22.04 15.76
C THR A 441 -15.95 -21.74 17.15
N ASN A 442 -15.08 -21.76 18.17
CA ASN A 442 -15.48 -21.61 19.57
C ASN A 442 -14.54 -20.66 20.33
N PHE A 443 -15.13 -19.87 21.22
CA PHE A 443 -14.44 -19.13 22.26
C PHE A 443 -14.66 -19.81 23.62
N LYS A 444 -13.58 -20.08 24.35
CA LYS A 444 -13.61 -20.74 25.66
C LYS A 444 -12.88 -19.92 26.71
N ALA A 445 -13.40 -19.91 27.94
CA ALA A 445 -12.77 -19.29 29.10
C ALA A 445 -13.36 -19.85 30.40
N THR A 446 -12.65 -19.69 31.51
CA THR A 446 -13.23 -19.71 32.86
C THR A 446 -13.38 -18.26 33.30
N ILE A 447 -14.63 -17.80 33.48
CA ILE A 447 -14.94 -16.43 33.89
C ILE A 447 -15.22 -16.36 35.39
N GLY A 448 -14.76 -15.30 36.06
CA GLY A 448 -15.04 -15.10 37.48
C GLY A 448 -14.33 -13.90 38.10
N ILE A 449 -14.52 -13.72 39.40
CA ILE A 449 -13.80 -12.69 40.17
C ILE A 449 -12.45 -13.25 40.60
N ASN A 450 -11.38 -12.50 40.36
CA ASN A 450 -10.02 -12.92 40.70
C ASN A 450 -9.89 -13.27 42.18
N SER A 451 -9.15 -14.34 42.49
CA SER A 451 -8.99 -14.85 43.85
C SER A 451 -8.19 -13.92 44.78
N ASN A 452 -7.56 -12.88 44.23
CA ASN A 452 -6.99 -11.80 45.04
C ASN A 452 -8.06 -11.00 45.81
N GLN A 453 -9.35 -11.13 45.44
CA GLN A 453 -10.46 -10.58 46.20
C GLN A 453 -10.95 -11.56 47.27
N PRO A 454 -11.33 -11.07 48.47
CA PRO A 454 -11.91 -11.92 49.50
C PRO A 454 -13.15 -12.66 48.99
N ALA A 455 -13.34 -13.92 49.37
CA ALA A 455 -14.54 -14.69 49.03
C ALA A 455 -15.86 -14.05 49.54
N THR A 456 -15.77 -13.13 50.50
CA THR A 456 -16.89 -12.35 51.04
C THR A 456 -17.02 -10.97 50.41
N ALA A 457 -16.23 -10.66 49.38
CA ALA A 457 -16.29 -9.36 48.71
C ALA A 457 -17.68 -9.17 48.09
N PRO A 458 -18.23 -7.94 48.12
CA PRO A 458 -19.55 -7.65 47.59
C PRO A 458 -19.57 -7.54 46.05
N SER A 459 -18.58 -8.12 45.36
CA SER A 459 -18.47 -8.04 43.90
C SER A 459 -19.60 -8.80 43.21
N ASP A 460 -20.09 -8.21 42.13
CA ASP A 460 -21.24 -8.71 41.37
C ASP A 460 -21.09 -8.22 39.93
N VAL A 461 -20.58 -9.09 39.05
CA VAL A 461 -20.19 -8.75 37.68
C VAL A 461 -20.98 -9.57 36.68
N ILE A 462 -21.39 -8.94 35.58
CA ILE A 462 -21.90 -9.60 34.38
C ILE A 462 -20.77 -9.72 33.37
N PHE A 463 -20.56 -10.91 32.83
CA PHE A 463 -19.67 -11.18 31.70
C PHE A 463 -20.51 -11.41 30.46
N GLY A 464 -20.18 -10.77 29.35
CA GLY A 464 -20.87 -10.99 28.10
C GLY A 464 -19.96 -10.94 26.88
N ILE A 465 -20.50 -11.46 25.78
CA ILE A 465 -19.81 -11.54 24.50
C ILE A 465 -20.72 -10.98 23.42
N ILE A 466 -20.24 -9.98 22.70
CA ILE A 466 -20.88 -9.41 21.52
C ILE A 466 -20.10 -9.90 20.31
N ALA A 467 -20.78 -10.49 19.33
CA ALA A 467 -20.21 -10.86 18.05
C ALA A 467 -20.90 -10.06 16.92
N ASP A 468 -20.11 -9.38 16.10
CA ASP A 468 -20.57 -8.55 14.99
C ASP A 468 -21.72 -7.59 15.40
N GLY A 469 -21.56 -6.94 16.56
CA GLY A 469 -22.55 -6.00 17.12
C GLY A 469 -23.76 -6.63 17.81
N LYS A 470 -23.86 -7.97 17.89
CA LYS A 470 -24.97 -8.68 18.57
C LYS A 470 -24.47 -9.46 19.78
N GLU A 471 -25.14 -9.31 20.93
CA GLU A 471 -24.88 -10.15 22.10
C GLU A 471 -25.20 -11.62 21.82
N ILE A 472 -24.22 -12.50 22.07
CA ILE A 472 -24.31 -13.95 21.87
C ILE A 472 -24.14 -14.74 23.18
N TYR A 473 -23.66 -14.08 24.24
CA TYR A 473 -23.52 -14.68 25.57
C TYR A 473 -23.64 -13.61 26.66
N ASN A 474 -24.28 -13.98 27.77
CA ASN A 474 -24.40 -13.19 29.00
C ASN A 474 -24.44 -14.15 30.19
N SER A 475 -23.55 -13.98 31.16
CA SER A 475 -23.45 -14.87 32.33
C SER A 475 -24.54 -14.64 33.38
N GLY A 476 -25.24 -13.51 33.33
CA GLY A 476 -25.91 -12.95 34.51
C GLY A 476 -24.89 -12.59 35.61
N SER A 477 -25.36 -12.60 36.86
CA SER A 477 -24.55 -12.25 38.05
C SER A 477 -23.52 -13.32 38.38
N ILE A 478 -22.23 -12.93 38.44
CA ILE A 478 -21.14 -13.72 39.01
C ILE A 478 -20.52 -12.97 40.19
N LYS A 479 -20.45 -13.63 41.35
CA LYS A 479 -19.97 -13.05 42.61
C LYS A 479 -18.58 -13.55 43.01
N ALA A 480 -18.02 -12.95 44.06
CA ALA A 480 -16.80 -13.46 44.70
C ALA A 480 -16.89 -14.97 44.98
N ALA A 481 -15.76 -15.67 44.81
CA ALA A 481 -15.64 -17.12 44.94
C ALA A 481 -16.49 -17.97 43.98
N GLN A 482 -17.07 -17.36 42.93
CA GLN A 482 -17.74 -18.07 41.85
C GLN A 482 -16.89 -17.99 40.57
N SER A 483 -16.95 -19.07 39.79
CA SER A 483 -16.44 -19.11 38.43
C SER A 483 -17.35 -19.98 37.56
N VAL A 484 -17.35 -19.71 36.26
CA VAL A 484 -18.15 -20.44 35.26
C VAL A 484 -17.26 -20.74 34.06
N ASP A 485 -17.24 -21.99 33.62
CA ASP A 485 -16.64 -22.36 32.34
C ASP A 485 -17.64 -22.04 31.22
N ILE A 486 -17.13 -21.38 30.18
CA ILE A 486 -17.93 -20.97 29.02
C ILE A 486 -17.32 -21.54 27.74
N ASP A 487 -18.22 -21.91 26.82
CA ASP A 487 -17.89 -22.40 25.49
C ASP A 487 -18.94 -21.84 24.52
N VAL A 488 -18.52 -20.89 23.69
CA VAL A 488 -19.41 -20.05 22.91
C VAL A 488 -19.07 -20.16 21.44
N ASN A 489 -20.05 -20.52 20.60
CA ASN A 489 -19.85 -20.63 19.16
C ASN A 489 -19.65 -19.24 18.53
N VAL A 490 -18.53 -19.09 17.82
CA VAL A 490 -18.11 -17.87 17.10
C VAL A 490 -17.86 -18.14 15.61
N THR A 491 -18.40 -19.24 15.09
CA THR A 491 -18.20 -19.65 13.69
C THR A 491 -18.70 -18.57 12.73
N GLY A 492 -17.85 -18.19 11.78
CA GLY A 492 -18.16 -17.20 10.75
C GLY A 492 -18.34 -15.76 11.25
N LYS A 493 -17.96 -15.48 12.51
CA LYS A 493 -17.95 -14.13 13.07
C LYS A 493 -16.68 -13.40 12.68
N LYS A 494 -16.75 -12.07 12.64
CA LYS A 494 -15.62 -11.20 12.23
C LYS A 494 -15.02 -10.47 13.41
N GLU A 495 -15.86 -10.01 14.33
CA GLU A 495 -15.45 -9.29 15.52
C GLU A 495 -16.08 -9.88 16.77
N ILE A 496 -15.27 -10.01 17.82
CA ILE A 496 -15.71 -10.40 19.17
C ILE A 496 -15.35 -9.29 20.15
N ILE A 497 -16.33 -8.83 20.91
CA ILE A 497 -16.13 -7.93 22.06
C ILE A 497 -16.46 -8.72 23.32
N LEU A 498 -15.44 -8.97 24.14
CA LEU A 498 -15.61 -9.45 25.51
C LEU A 498 -15.91 -8.23 26.38
N TYR A 499 -17.01 -8.25 27.13
CA TYR A 499 -17.35 -7.13 28.00
C TYR A 499 -17.68 -7.61 29.42
N THR A 500 -17.38 -6.76 30.39
CA THR A 500 -17.86 -6.94 31.76
C THR A 500 -18.65 -5.70 32.17
N ASP A 501 -19.74 -5.89 32.90
CA ASP A 501 -20.59 -4.82 33.43
C ASP A 501 -20.78 -4.99 34.93
N THR A 502 -20.96 -3.87 35.64
CA THR A 502 -21.24 -3.88 37.07
C THR A 502 -22.71 -4.26 37.31
N ASN A 503 -22.96 -5.14 38.26
CA ASN A 503 -24.29 -5.57 38.68
C ASN A 503 -24.46 -5.42 40.19
N GLY A 504 -24.06 -4.26 40.71
CA GLY A 504 -24.00 -3.98 42.14
C GLY A 504 -23.01 -2.87 42.46
N PRO A 505 -22.44 -2.86 43.68
CA PRO A 505 -21.30 -2.01 44.02
C PRO A 505 -20.10 -2.37 43.14
N ASP A 506 -19.39 -1.37 42.64
CA ASP A 506 -18.24 -1.53 41.75
C ASP A 506 -16.92 -1.84 42.49
N PHE A 507 -16.93 -1.86 43.83
CA PHE A 507 -15.75 -2.20 44.62
C PHE A 507 -15.46 -3.71 44.54
N ASN A 508 -14.20 -4.07 44.21
CA ASN A 508 -13.71 -5.46 44.14
C ASN A 508 -14.14 -6.24 42.88
N ASP A 509 -14.62 -5.57 41.84
CA ASP A 509 -15.03 -6.17 40.56
C ASP A 509 -13.82 -6.52 39.66
N HIS A 510 -12.84 -7.24 40.23
CA HIS A 510 -11.65 -7.75 39.53
C HIS A 510 -12.02 -8.92 38.60
N ALA A 511 -12.83 -8.61 37.60
CA ALA A 511 -13.37 -9.55 36.64
C ALA A 511 -12.26 -10.17 35.78
N THR A 512 -12.24 -11.48 35.66
CA THR A 512 -11.15 -12.22 35.04
C THR A 512 -11.69 -13.24 34.06
N TRP A 513 -11.17 -13.20 32.83
CA TRP A 513 -11.37 -14.18 31.77
C TRP A 513 -10.17 -15.12 31.76
N ALA A 514 -10.13 -16.08 32.67
CA ALA A 514 -9.03 -17.03 32.76
C ALA A 514 -9.08 -18.01 31.58
N ASP A 515 -7.90 -18.40 31.09
CA ASP A 515 -7.75 -19.37 29.99
C ASP A 515 -8.52 -18.98 28.71
N ALA A 516 -8.77 -17.69 28.52
CA ALA A 516 -9.57 -17.13 27.44
C ALA A 516 -8.90 -17.36 26.08
N ARG A 517 -9.52 -18.17 25.23
CA ARG A 517 -8.93 -18.63 23.96
C ARG A 517 -9.96 -18.98 22.89
N PHE A 518 -9.54 -18.88 21.64
CA PHE A 518 -10.25 -19.45 20.50
C PHE A 518 -9.74 -20.85 20.17
N THR A 519 -10.66 -21.69 19.72
CA THR A 519 -10.43 -23.09 19.35
C THR A 519 -11.17 -23.43 18.05
N ILE A 520 -10.79 -24.57 17.46
CA ILE A 520 -11.56 -25.23 16.42
C ILE A 520 -12.07 -26.53 16.98
N GLU A 521 -13.38 -26.64 16.96
CA GLU A 521 -14.05 -27.90 17.12
C GLU A 521 -14.48 -28.35 15.74
N ASN A 522 -13.77 -29.34 15.21
CA ASN A 522 -14.29 -30.07 14.06
C ASN A 522 -15.66 -30.62 14.48
N PRO A 523 -16.74 -30.36 13.71
CA PRO A 523 -17.99 -31.05 13.98
C PRO A 523 -17.68 -32.54 14.04
N ILE A 524 -18.13 -33.21 15.09
CA ILE A 524 -17.95 -34.66 15.26
C ILE A 524 -18.27 -35.30 13.92
N VAL A 525 -17.25 -35.81 13.24
CA VAL A 525 -17.45 -36.60 12.04
C VAL A 525 -18.12 -37.86 12.56
N ILE A 526 -19.44 -37.92 12.47
CA ILE A 526 -20.14 -39.19 12.50
C ILE A 526 -19.58 -39.91 11.28
N VAL A 527 -18.64 -40.83 11.52
CA VAL A 527 -18.03 -41.61 10.46
C VAL A 527 -19.15 -42.39 9.80
N ASP A 528 -19.46 -42.01 8.56
CA ASP A 528 -20.58 -42.55 7.82
C ASP A 528 -20.20 -43.94 7.31
N LYS A 529 -20.57 -44.95 8.10
CA LYS A 529 -20.41 -46.36 7.74
C LYS A 529 -21.53 -46.86 6.84
N THR A 530 -22.54 -46.03 6.52
CA THR A 530 -23.78 -46.49 5.88
C THR A 530 -23.50 -47.11 4.52
N LYS A 531 -22.62 -46.52 3.70
CA LYS A 531 -22.26 -47.08 2.38
C LYS A 531 -21.51 -48.39 2.50
N LEU A 532 -20.49 -48.46 3.37
CA LEU A 532 -19.74 -49.68 3.62
C LEU A 532 -20.63 -50.79 4.19
N GLN A 533 -21.51 -50.46 5.13
CA GLN A 533 -22.48 -51.38 5.72
C GLN A 533 -23.49 -51.88 4.68
N THR A 534 -24.01 -50.98 3.84
CA THR A 534 -24.95 -51.34 2.77
C THR A 534 -24.29 -52.30 1.77
N LEU A 535 -23.09 -51.96 1.29
CA LEU A 535 -22.35 -52.83 0.37
C LEU A 535 -21.99 -54.16 1.04
N TYR A 536 -21.58 -54.15 2.31
CA TYR A 536 -21.30 -55.36 3.08
C TYR A 536 -22.54 -56.28 3.15
N ASP A 537 -23.71 -55.72 3.46
CA ASP A 537 -24.97 -56.45 3.55
C ASP A 537 -25.47 -56.96 2.18
N GLU A 538 -25.16 -56.25 1.10
CA GLU A 538 -25.40 -56.72 -0.27
C GLU A 538 -24.48 -57.87 -0.66
N CYS A 539 -23.20 -57.76 -0.32
CA CYS A 539 -22.18 -58.78 -0.55
C CYS A 539 -22.52 -60.11 0.16
N LEU A 540 -23.16 -60.06 1.33
CA LEU A 540 -23.66 -61.26 2.03
C LEU A 540 -24.69 -62.07 1.24
N LYS A 541 -25.32 -61.48 0.21
CA LYS A 541 -26.32 -62.14 -0.63
C LYS A 541 -25.70 -62.90 -1.80
N LEU A 542 -24.41 -62.70 -2.07
CA LEU A 542 -23.71 -63.35 -3.18
C LEU A 542 -23.45 -64.83 -2.86
N ASN A 543 -23.46 -65.67 -3.89
CA ASN A 543 -23.24 -67.10 -3.77
C ASN A 543 -21.93 -67.51 -4.46
N GLU A 544 -21.08 -68.24 -3.74
CA GLU A 544 -19.78 -68.72 -4.22
C GLU A 544 -19.85 -69.48 -5.55
N ALA A 545 -20.95 -70.19 -5.78
CA ALA A 545 -21.14 -71.00 -6.99
C ALA A 545 -21.27 -70.19 -8.30
N ASP A 546 -21.58 -68.89 -8.21
CA ASP A 546 -21.84 -68.04 -9.38
C ASP A 546 -20.56 -67.43 -9.97
N TYR A 547 -19.44 -67.60 -9.27
CA TYR A 547 -18.18 -66.93 -9.57
C TYR A 547 -17.01 -67.91 -9.69
N THR A 548 -15.95 -67.48 -10.37
CA THR A 548 -14.72 -68.26 -10.40
C THR A 548 -14.09 -68.29 -9.02
N LYS A 549 -13.51 -69.45 -8.66
CA LYS A 549 -12.90 -69.67 -7.35
C LYS A 549 -11.84 -68.60 -6.99
N ALA A 550 -10.99 -68.22 -7.94
CA ALA A 550 -9.91 -67.27 -7.70
C ALA A 550 -10.43 -65.85 -7.39
N SER A 551 -11.49 -65.40 -8.08
CA SER A 551 -12.08 -64.10 -7.79
C SER A 551 -12.86 -64.10 -6.48
N TRP A 552 -13.49 -65.23 -6.14
CA TRP A 552 -14.24 -65.38 -4.89
C TRP A 552 -13.33 -65.35 -3.64
N ASP A 553 -12.16 -65.97 -3.70
CA ASP A 553 -11.20 -65.98 -2.58
C ASP A 553 -10.68 -64.55 -2.25
N ASN A 554 -10.42 -63.73 -3.27
CA ASN A 554 -10.02 -62.33 -3.09
C ASN A 554 -11.16 -61.48 -2.51
N PHE A 555 -12.37 -61.66 -3.04
CA PHE A 555 -13.58 -61.01 -2.53
C PHE A 555 -13.84 -61.32 -1.05
N LYS A 556 -13.68 -62.58 -0.65
CA LYS A 556 -13.85 -63.02 0.75
C LYS A 556 -12.82 -62.37 1.69
N THR A 557 -11.62 -62.09 1.21
CA THR A 557 -10.58 -61.40 2.00
C THR A 557 -10.99 -59.95 2.28
N ALA A 558 -11.37 -59.21 1.24
CA ALA A 558 -11.85 -57.83 1.38
C ALA A 558 -13.12 -57.73 2.25
N MET A 559 -14.01 -58.73 2.17
CA MET A 559 -15.17 -58.83 3.05
C MET A 559 -14.80 -58.91 4.54
N ASN A 560 -13.76 -59.68 4.89
CA ASN A 560 -13.33 -59.80 6.29
C ASN A 560 -12.70 -58.49 6.79
N GLU A 561 -11.90 -57.83 5.97
CA GLU A 561 -11.26 -56.54 6.29
C GLU A 561 -12.31 -55.43 6.46
N ALA A 562 -13.30 -55.37 5.57
CA ALA A 562 -14.45 -54.48 5.69
C ALA A 562 -15.21 -54.69 7.01
N LYS A 563 -15.40 -55.94 7.45
CA LYS A 563 -16.07 -56.24 8.72
C LYS A 563 -15.29 -55.72 9.94
N VAL A 564 -13.96 -55.85 9.92
CA VAL A 564 -13.09 -55.34 10.99
C VAL A 564 -13.26 -53.82 11.15
N ILE A 565 -13.33 -53.09 10.03
CA ILE A 565 -13.52 -51.63 10.04
C ILE A 565 -14.95 -51.24 10.48
N LEU A 566 -15.97 -52.01 10.08
CA LEU A 566 -17.35 -51.80 10.53
C LEU A 566 -17.48 -51.96 12.06
N ASP A 567 -16.80 -52.94 12.64
CA ASP A 567 -16.84 -53.22 14.09
C ASP A 567 -15.92 -52.32 14.94
N LYS A 568 -14.97 -51.63 14.32
CA LYS A 568 -14.03 -50.73 15.00
C LYS A 568 -14.73 -49.45 15.45
N ALA A 569 -14.82 -49.24 16.77
CA ALA A 569 -15.54 -48.11 17.37
C ALA A 569 -14.89 -46.74 17.11
N ASP A 570 -13.57 -46.71 16.87
CA ASP A 570 -12.75 -45.53 16.61
C ASP A 570 -12.22 -45.47 15.16
N ALA A 571 -12.89 -46.14 14.22
CA ALA A 571 -12.52 -46.09 12.80
C ALA A 571 -12.57 -44.65 12.28
N THR A 572 -11.57 -44.25 11.49
CA THR A 572 -11.56 -42.95 10.79
C THR A 572 -12.35 -43.02 9.47
N GLN A 573 -12.84 -41.88 8.95
CA GLN A 573 -13.54 -41.88 7.65
C GLN A 573 -12.63 -42.40 6.52
N LYS A 574 -11.33 -42.09 6.56
CA LYS A 574 -10.36 -42.62 5.60
C LYS A 574 -10.22 -44.15 5.68
N GLU A 575 -10.26 -44.74 6.87
CA GLU A 575 -10.26 -46.20 7.02
C GLU A 575 -11.56 -46.82 6.46
N VAL A 576 -12.70 -46.16 6.63
CA VAL A 576 -13.99 -46.59 6.07
C VAL A 576 -14.02 -46.45 4.55
N ASP A 577 -13.53 -45.33 4.00
CA ASP A 577 -13.48 -45.08 2.56
C ASP A 577 -12.50 -46.04 1.86
N ASN A 578 -11.36 -46.34 2.49
CA ASN A 578 -10.42 -47.34 1.99
C ASN A 578 -11.04 -48.74 1.99
N ALA A 579 -11.67 -49.15 3.09
CA ALA A 579 -12.35 -50.46 3.17
C ALA A 579 -13.53 -50.57 2.19
N LEU A 580 -14.25 -49.47 1.94
CA LEU A 580 -15.28 -49.39 0.91
C LEU A 580 -14.67 -49.57 -0.47
N THR A 581 -13.62 -48.82 -0.80
CA THR A 581 -12.93 -48.91 -2.09
C THR A 581 -12.35 -50.30 -2.34
N GLU A 582 -11.74 -50.92 -1.33
CA GLU A 582 -11.17 -52.26 -1.41
C GLU A 582 -12.27 -53.32 -1.60
N LEU A 583 -13.38 -53.21 -0.88
CA LEU A 583 -14.54 -54.10 -1.04
C LEU A 583 -15.22 -53.90 -2.41
N GLU A 584 -15.44 -52.67 -2.86
CA GLU A 584 -15.96 -52.35 -4.19
C GLU A 584 -15.06 -52.91 -5.29
N THR A 585 -13.74 -52.76 -5.14
CA THR A 585 -12.75 -53.30 -6.07
C THR A 585 -12.83 -54.83 -6.10
N ALA A 586 -12.93 -55.47 -4.94
CA ALA A 586 -13.02 -56.93 -4.87
C ALA A 586 -14.35 -57.47 -5.44
N VAL A 587 -15.46 -56.75 -5.25
CA VAL A 587 -16.77 -57.02 -5.89
C VAL A 587 -16.68 -56.85 -7.40
N ASN A 588 -16.10 -55.75 -7.89
CA ASN A 588 -15.94 -55.50 -9.33
C ASN A 588 -15.00 -56.52 -10.00
N ASN A 589 -14.07 -57.09 -9.24
CA ASN A 589 -13.16 -58.14 -9.69
C ASN A 589 -13.76 -59.56 -9.56
N LEU A 590 -15.00 -59.71 -9.06
CA LEU A 590 -15.71 -60.99 -9.11
C LEU A 590 -15.96 -61.39 -10.57
N VAL A 591 -15.36 -62.50 -11.00
CA VAL A 591 -15.51 -63.01 -12.35
C VAL A 591 -16.66 -64.02 -12.36
N THR A 592 -17.79 -63.65 -12.97
CA THR A 592 -18.92 -64.56 -13.18
C THR A 592 -18.59 -65.64 -14.18
N ALA A 593 -19.28 -66.78 -14.11
CA ALA A 593 -19.31 -67.74 -15.21
C ALA A 593 -20.15 -67.20 -16.42
N LYS A 594 -19.71 -66.10 -17.08
CA LYS A 594 -20.19 -65.42 -18.33
C LYS A 594 -21.63 -64.81 -18.35
N PRO A 595 -21.87 -63.73 -19.13
CA PRO A 595 -21.23 -62.40 -19.22
C PRO A 595 -22.20 -61.22 -18.80
N VAL A 596 -21.67 -59.99 -18.62
CA VAL A 596 -22.36 -58.78 -18.06
C VAL A 596 -22.57 -57.65 -19.11
N GLU A 597 -23.62 -56.82 -18.93
CA GLU A 597 -24.12 -55.70 -19.76
C GLU A 597 -23.47 -54.34 -19.39
N THR A 598 -23.35 -53.37 -20.32
CA THR A 598 -22.64 -52.07 -20.14
C THR A 598 -23.55 -50.87 -19.79
N ASP A 599 -23.11 -49.95 -18.91
CA ASP A 599 -23.90 -48.80 -18.41
C ASP A 599 -23.76 -47.56 -19.32
N LYS A 600 -24.89 -47.04 -19.79
CA LYS A 600 -24.97 -45.90 -20.72
C LYS A 600 -25.68 -44.67 -20.17
N THR A 601 -25.90 -44.61 -18.85
CA THR A 601 -26.74 -43.59 -18.21
C THR A 601 -26.19 -42.18 -18.40
N ALA A 602 -24.88 -41.97 -18.18
CA ALA A 602 -24.25 -40.65 -18.33
C ALA A 602 -24.24 -40.16 -19.80
N LEU A 603 -23.92 -41.05 -20.74
CA LEU A 603 -23.97 -40.75 -22.17
C LEU A 603 -25.38 -40.37 -22.63
N LYS A 604 -26.42 -41.01 -22.07
CA LYS A 604 -27.82 -40.66 -22.35
C LYS A 604 -28.14 -39.23 -21.96
N ILE A 605 -27.76 -38.81 -20.75
CA ILE A 605 -28.04 -37.46 -20.24
C ILE A 605 -27.38 -36.41 -21.13
N ALA A 606 -26.10 -36.60 -21.44
CA ALA A 606 -25.36 -35.69 -22.33
C ALA A 606 -25.98 -35.60 -23.73
N LEU A 607 -26.45 -36.73 -24.29
CA LEU A 607 -27.17 -36.74 -25.57
C LEU A 607 -28.51 -36.03 -25.51
N ASP A 608 -29.29 -36.25 -24.44
CA ASP A 608 -30.59 -35.59 -24.28
C ASP A 608 -30.41 -34.05 -24.26
N LEU A 609 -29.39 -33.55 -23.55
CA LEU A 609 -29.01 -32.12 -23.56
C LEU A 609 -28.47 -31.67 -24.94
N ALA A 610 -27.60 -32.43 -25.59
CA ALA A 610 -27.05 -32.08 -26.90
C ALA A 610 -28.12 -32.07 -28.01
N ASN A 611 -29.18 -32.86 -27.86
CA ASN A 611 -30.29 -32.93 -28.80
C ASN A 611 -31.32 -31.79 -28.62
N THR A 612 -31.32 -31.07 -27.49
CA THR A 612 -32.17 -29.86 -27.35
C THR A 612 -31.59 -28.66 -28.08
N ILE A 613 -30.29 -28.67 -28.39
CA ILE A 613 -29.58 -27.59 -29.07
C ILE A 613 -29.91 -27.61 -30.57
N THR A 614 -30.58 -26.57 -31.01
CA THR A 614 -31.06 -26.39 -32.39
C THR A 614 -30.02 -25.68 -33.27
N ASP A 615 -30.23 -25.69 -34.60
CA ASP A 615 -29.38 -24.91 -35.52
C ASP A 615 -29.50 -23.39 -35.26
N GLU A 616 -30.60 -22.92 -34.66
CA GLU A 616 -30.79 -21.52 -34.26
C GLU A 616 -29.90 -21.16 -33.05
N ASP A 617 -29.80 -22.05 -32.06
CA ASP A 617 -28.92 -21.86 -30.89
C ASP A 617 -27.44 -21.80 -31.29
N LEU A 618 -27.08 -22.49 -32.37
CA LEU A 618 -25.72 -22.54 -32.91
C LEU A 618 -25.39 -21.38 -33.84
N ALA A 619 -26.35 -20.51 -34.18
CA ALA A 619 -26.19 -19.50 -35.23
C ALA A 619 -25.05 -18.50 -34.95
N ASN A 620 -24.78 -18.21 -33.68
CA ASN A 620 -23.73 -17.27 -33.26
C ASN A 620 -22.42 -17.95 -32.87
N VAL A 621 -22.39 -19.28 -32.80
CA VAL A 621 -21.20 -20.05 -32.42
C VAL A 621 -20.22 -20.11 -33.60
N VAL A 622 -18.94 -20.16 -33.28
CA VAL A 622 -17.86 -20.31 -34.26
C VAL A 622 -18.04 -21.58 -35.12
N PRO A 623 -17.95 -21.51 -36.46
CA PRO A 623 -18.25 -22.64 -37.36
C PRO A 623 -17.47 -23.94 -37.08
N VAL A 624 -16.19 -23.86 -36.73
CA VAL A 624 -15.40 -25.07 -36.41
C VAL A 624 -15.95 -25.80 -35.18
N VAL A 625 -16.45 -25.06 -34.18
CA VAL A 625 -17.06 -25.63 -32.98
C VAL A 625 -18.42 -26.25 -33.31
N VAL A 626 -19.24 -25.59 -34.12
CA VAL A 626 -20.52 -26.11 -34.59
C VAL A 626 -20.35 -27.45 -35.33
N ASN A 627 -19.35 -27.54 -36.21
CA ASN A 627 -19.07 -28.76 -36.96
C ASN A 627 -18.61 -29.92 -36.05
N GLU A 628 -17.72 -29.64 -35.09
CA GLU A 628 -17.26 -30.65 -34.14
C GLU A 628 -18.39 -31.08 -33.18
N PHE A 629 -19.26 -30.14 -32.77
CA PHE A 629 -20.42 -30.44 -31.92
C PHE A 629 -21.37 -31.43 -32.61
N LYS A 630 -21.71 -31.17 -33.88
CA LYS A 630 -22.54 -32.08 -34.68
C LYS A 630 -21.89 -33.46 -34.81
N GLN A 631 -20.60 -33.53 -35.12
CA GLN A 631 -19.87 -34.79 -35.23
C GLN A 631 -19.78 -35.57 -33.91
N ALA A 632 -19.54 -34.88 -32.79
CA ALA A 632 -19.48 -35.50 -31.47
C ALA A 632 -20.85 -36.05 -31.07
N ARG A 633 -21.93 -35.30 -31.32
CA ARG A 633 -23.32 -35.72 -31.07
C ARG A 633 -23.69 -36.95 -31.88
N ASP A 634 -23.34 -36.98 -33.17
CA ASP A 634 -23.63 -38.12 -34.05
C ASP A 634 -22.87 -39.38 -33.62
N LYS A 635 -21.58 -39.25 -33.25
CA LYS A 635 -20.77 -40.36 -32.72
C LYS A 635 -21.28 -40.86 -31.37
N ALA A 636 -21.67 -39.95 -30.48
CA ALA A 636 -22.27 -40.31 -29.20
C ALA A 636 -23.58 -41.08 -29.38
N ASN A 637 -24.46 -40.65 -30.31
CA ASN A 637 -25.68 -41.39 -30.65
C ASN A 637 -25.37 -42.80 -31.19
N ALA A 638 -24.35 -42.95 -32.03
CA ALA A 638 -23.94 -44.25 -32.57
C ALA A 638 -23.46 -45.22 -31.46
N VAL A 639 -22.64 -44.73 -30.52
CA VAL A 639 -22.16 -45.53 -29.38
C VAL A 639 -23.30 -45.86 -28.40
N TYR A 640 -24.21 -44.91 -28.18
CA TYR A 640 -25.37 -45.13 -27.33
C TYR A 640 -26.26 -46.28 -27.83
N HIS A 641 -26.43 -46.41 -29.15
CA HIS A 641 -27.23 -47.47 -29.77
C HIS A 641 -26.49 -48.80 -30.06
N ASP A 642 -25.17 -48.88 -29.87
CA ASP A 642 -24.40 -50.13 -30.05
C ASP A 642 -24.53 -51.05 -28.83
N ALA A 643 -25.36 -52.10 -28.91
CA ALA A 643 -25.60 -53.05 -27.82
C ALA A 643 -24.33 -53.80 -27.33
N ASN A 644 -23.23 -53.76 -28.08
CA ASN A 644 -21.95 -54.38 -27.70
C ASN A 644 -20.86 -53.34 -27.38
N ALA A 645 -21.21 -52.06 -27.24
CA ALA A 645 -20.26 -51.03 -26.86
C ALA A 645 -19.66 -51.36 -25.48
N SER A 646 -18.33 -51.44 -25.41
CA SER A 646 -17.61 -51.52 -24.14
C SER A 646 -17.77 -50.23 -23.34
N GLN A 647 -17.62 -50.31 -22.03
CA GLN A 647 -17.72 -49.12 -21.17
C GLN A 647 -16.75 -48.01 -21.61
N ASP A 648 -15.50 -48.36 -21.93
CA ASP A 648 -14.51 -47.40 -22.45
C ASP A 648 -14.97 -46.63 -23.69
N LYS A 649 -15.77 -47.26 -24.58
CA LYS A 649 -16.31 -46.57 -25.76
C LYS A 649 -17.43 -45.61 -25.37
N VAL A 650 -18.25 -45.98 -24.39
CA VAL A 650 -19.34 -45.17 -23.85
C VAL A 650 -18.77 -43.93 -23.14
N ASP A 651 -17.76 -44.11 -22.30
CA ASP A 651 -17.11 -43.03 -21.55
C ASP A 651 -16.39 -42.06 -22.50
N ALA A 652 -15.62 -42.58 -23.46
CA ALA A 652 -14.95 -41.74 -24.46
C ALA A 652 -15.94 -40.94 -25.33
N ALA A 653 -17.11 -41.49 -25.62
CA ALA A 653 -18.17 -40.79 -26.35
C ALA A 653 -18.80 -39.68 -25.50
N PHE A 654 -18.99 -39.92 -24.20
CA PHE A 654 -19.47 -38.93 -23.24
C PHE A 654 -18.49 -37.77 -23.10
N ASP A 655 -17.21 -38.05 -22.85
CA ASP A 655 -16.18 -37.02 -22.64
C ASP A 655 -16.04 -36.09 -23.85
N ARG A 656 -16.05 -36.67 -25.06
CA ARG A 656 -15.99 -35.88 -26.31
C ARG A 656 -17.19 -34.96 -26.45
N LEU A 657 -18.40 -35.46 -26.17
CA LEU A 657 -19.64 -34.68 -26.28
C LEU A 657 -19.70 -33.58 -25.21
N ALA A 658 -19.36 -33.89 -23.96
CA ALA A 658 -19.31 -32.93 -22.87
C ALA A 658 -18.28 -31.82 -23.12
N SER A 659 -17.08 -32.18 -23.60
CA SER A 659 -16.02 -31.22 -23.90
C SER A 659 -16.43 -30.22 -24.99
N ILE A 660 -17.08 -30.68 -26.07
CA ILE A 660 -17.49 -29.77 -27.14
C ILE A 660 -18.73 -28.95 -26.76
N MET A 661 -19.63 -29.47 -25.92
CA MET A 661 -20.76 -28.71 -25.39
C MET A 661 -20.32 -27.48 -24.59
N GLN A 662 -19.24 -27.58 -23.81
CA GLN A 662 -18.67 -26.42 -23.10
C GLN A 662 -18.15 -25.34 -24.06
N LYS A 663 -17.66 -25.74 -25.24
CA LYS A 663 -17.12 -24.81 -26.25
C LYS A 663 -18.21 -24.08 -27.03
N LEU A 664 -19.50 -24.38 -26.84
CA LEU A 664 -20.57 -23.68 -27.55
C LEU A 664 -20.72 -22.20 -27.15
N GLU A 665 -20.01 -21.74 -26.11
CA GLU A 665 -19.93 -20.32 -25.75
C GLU A 665 -18.96 -19.51 -26.63
N PHE A 666 -18.16 -20.14 -27.49
CA PHE A 666 -17.27 -19.43 -28.41
C PHE A 666 -18.07 -18.84 -29.57
N PHE A 667 -18.44 -17.56 -29.46
CA PHE A 667 -19.21 -16.85 -30.47
C PHE A 667 -18.34 -16.18 -31.54
N LYS A 668 -18.81 -16.19 -32.79
CA LYS A 668 -18.20 -15.46 -33.91
C LYS A 668 -18.36 -13.95 -33.72
N GLY A 669 -17.33 -13.17 -34.07
CA GLY A 669 -17.37 -11.71 -33.95
C GLY A 669 -18.26 -11.01 -34.99
N ASP A 670 -18.87 -9.88 -34.62
CA ASP A 670 -19.56 -8.98 -35.56
C ASP A 670 -18.54 -8.15 -36.36
N LYS A 671 -18.41 -8.50 -37.64
CA LYS A 671 -17.43 -7.92 -38.57
C LYS A 671 -17.93 -6.69 -39.34
N LYS A 672 -19.15 -6.20 -39.08
CA LYS A 672 -19.74 -5.08 -39.86
C LYS A 672 -18.88 -3.82 -39.82
N ALA A 673 -18.40 -3.43 -38.63
CA ALA A 673 -17.58 -2.22 -38.47
C ALA A 673 -16.21 -2.38 -39.14
N LEU A 674 -15.57 -3.55 -38.97
CA LEU A 674 -14.32 -3.91 -39.62
C LEU A 674 -14.43 -3.84 -41.14
N LYS A 675 -15.45 -4.49 -41.71
CA LYS A 675 -15.70 -4.46 -43.16
C LYS A 675 -15.94 -3.05 -43.68
N ALA A 676 -16.78 -2.27 -43.00
CA ALA A 676 -17.08 -0.90 -43.41
C ALA A 676 -15.83 0.00 -43.39
N PHE A 677 -14.88 -0.24 -42.48
CA PHE A 677 -13.64 0.52 -42.42
C PHE A 677 -12.63 0.06 -43.48
N ILE A 678 -12.45 -1.25 -43.67
CA ILE A 678 -11.67 -1.84 -44.78
C ILE A 678 -12.15 -1.26 -46.13
N ASP A 679 -13.46 -1.23 -46.36
CA ASP A 679 -14.04 -0.71 -47.61
C ASP A 679 -13.76 0.78 -47.83
N LYS A 680 -13.71 1.57 -46.75
CA LYS A 680 -13.41 3.01 -46.83
C LYS A 680 -11.95 3.29 -47.16
N VAL A 681 -11.03 2.45 -46.70
CA VAL A 681 -9.59 2.72 -46.75
C VAL A 681 -8.86 1.91 -47.82
N SER A 682 -9.49 0.88 -48.39
CA SER A 682 -8.93 0.04 -49.46
C SER A 682 -8.72 0.77 -50.79
N GLY A 683 -9.41 1.89 -51.01
CA GLY A 683 -9.27 2.72 -52.21
C GLY A 683 -8.17 3.78 -52.14
N LEU A 684 -7.38 3.84 -51.06
CA LEU A 684 -6.28 4.79 -50.95
C LEU A 684 -5.13 4.41 -51.90
N GLU A 685 -4.48 5.41 -52.49
CA GLU A 685 -3.40 5.21 -53.46
C GLU A 685 -2.04 5.43 -52.78
N ALA A 686 -1.20 4.38 -52.75
CA ALA A 686 0.12 4.41 -52.12
C ALA A 686 0.98 5.61 -52.53
N ALA A 687 0.94 5.97 -53.82
CA ALA A 687 1.73 7.05 -54.40
C ALA A 687 1.42 8.45 -53.84
N LYS A 688 0.31 8.63 -53.11
CA LYS A 688 -0.07 9.91 -52.50
C LYS A 688 0.50 10.08 -51.09
N TYR A 689 1.02 9.01 -50.47
CA TYR A 689 1.41 8.99 -49.06
C TYR A 689 2.90 8.71 -48.87
N ILE A 690 3.44 9.19 -47.75
CA ILE A 690 4.83 8.94 -47.35
C ILE A 690 4.97 7.44 -47.04
N GLU A 691 5.92 6.79 -47.70
CA GLU A 691 6.15 5.33 -47.63
C GLU A 691 6.27 4.82 -46.18
N ALA A 692 7.00 5.54 -45.32
CA ALA A 692 7.18 5.19 -43.91
C ALA A 692 5.87 5.14 -43.09
N THR A 693 4.84 5.88 -43.52
CA THR A 693 3.49 5.84 -42.91
C THR A 693 2.54 4.91 -43.67
N TRP A 694 2.79 4.69 -44.96
CA TRP A 694 2.00 3.81 -45.82
C TRP A 694 2.21 2.34 -45.49
N THR A 695 3.45 1.89 -45.30
CA THR A 695 3.76 0.47 -45.05
C THR A 695 3.02 -0.06 -43.80
N PRO A 696 3.10 0.59 -42.61
CA PRO A 696 2.35 0.10 -41.44
C PRO A 696 0.83 0.12 -41.62
N PHE A 697 0.29 1.07 -42.40
CA PHE A 697 -1.12 1.11 -42.73
C PHE A 697 -1.53 -0.05 -43.64
N ASN A 698 -0.74 -0.34 -44.67
CA ASN A 698 -1.00 -1.45 -45.59
C ASN A 698 -0.89 -2.81 -44.89
N ASP A 699 0.06 -2.98 -43.97
CA ASP A 699 0.20 -4.18 -43.15
C ASP A 699 -1.04 -4.38 -42.26
N ALA A 700 -1.48 -3.32 -41.58
CA ALA A 700 -2.69 -3.35 -40.76
C ALA A 700 -3.96 -3.61 -41.59
N LEU A 701 -4.04 -3.08 -42.82
CA LEU A 701 -5.15 -3.34 -43.74
C LEU A 701 -5.17 -4.81 -44.19
N THR A 702 -3.99 -5.39 -44.45
CA THR A 702 -3.84 -6.81 -44.84
C THR A 702 -4.21 -7.74 -43.68
N ALA A 703 -3.76 -7.42 -42.46
CA ALA A 703 -4.14 -8.16 -41.26
C ALA A 703 -5.64 -8.08 -40.99
N ALA A 704 -6.22 -6.88 -41.09
CA ALA A 704 -7.66 -6.67 -40.95
C ALA A 704 -8.49 -7.43 -42.00
N ALA A 705 -8.03 -7.47 -43.25
CA ALA A 705 -8.66 -8.27 -44.30
C ALA A 705 -8.59 -9.77 -43.97
N SER A 706 -7.47 -10.25 -43.43
CA SER A 706 -7.31 -11.66 -43.03
C SER A 706 -8.30 -12.05 -41.92
N VAL A 707 -8.43 -11.22 -40.88
CA VAL A 707 -9.41 -11.41 -39.80
C VAL A 707 -10.85 -11.33 -40.32
N TYR A 708 -11.11 -10.45 -41.29
CA TYR A 708 -12.42 -10.36 -41.92
C TYR A 708 -12.80 -11.65 -42.67
N GLU A 709 -11.86 -12.29 -43.37
CA GLU A 709 -12.10 -13.55 -44.09
C GLU A 709 -12.13 -14.79 -43.19
N ASP A 710 -11.57 -14.74 -41.98
CA ASP A 710 -11.58 -15.89 -41.06
C ASP A 710 -12.97 -16.13 -40.43
N GLU A 711 -13.73 -17.07 -40.96
CA GLU A 711 -15.07 -17.43 -40.48
C GLU A 711 -15.13 -17.78 -38.97
N ASN A 712 -14.00 -18.10 -38.34
CA ASN A 712 -13.90 -18.45 -36.93
C ASN A 712 -13.44 -17.31 -36.02
N ALA A 713 -13.14 -16.13 -36.57
CA ALA A 713 -12.66 -14.99 -35.80
C ALA A 713 -13.64 -14.59 -34.69
N MET A 714 -13.14 -14.51 -33.47
CA MET A 714 -13.89 -14.09 -32.29
C MET A 714 -13.99 -12.56 -32.21
N GLN A 715 -14.91 -12.06 -31.38
CA GLN A 715 -15.13 -10.62 -31.25
C GLN A 715 -13.87 -9.83 -30.85
N GLU A 716 -13.01 -10.43 -30.02
CA GLU A 716 -11.75 -9.81 -29.60
C GLU A 716 -10.79 -9.60 -30.78
N GLU A 717 -10.63 -10.62 -31.64
CA GLU A 717 -9.78 -10.55 -32.83
C GLU A 717 -10.29 -9.51 -33.82
N VAL A 718 -11.62 -9.42 -34.00
CA VAL A 718 -12.27 -8.41 -34.83
C VAL A 718 -12.05 -6.99 -34.27
N ASN A 719 -12.15 -6.81 -32.96
CA ASN A 719 -11.92 -5.52 -32.31
C ASN A 719 -10.46 -5.07 -32.43
N ASN A 720 -9.51 -5.98 -32.23
CA ASN A 720 -8.09 -5.70 -32.34
C ASN A 720 -7.71 -5.29 -33.77
N ALA A 721 -8.12 -6.08 -34.76
CA ALA A 721 -7.92 -5.77 -36.18
C ALA A 721 -8.50 -4.40 -36.58
N TYR A 722 -9.71 -4.07 -36.07
CA TYR A 722 -10.33 -2.76 -36.31
C TYR A 722 -9.50 -1.62 -35.71
N ASN A 723 -9.10 -1.75 -34.45
CA ASN A 723 -8.36 -0.70 -33.73
C ASN A 723 -6.97 -0.47 -34.33
N GLU A 724 -6.27 -1.53 -34.71
CA GLU A 724 -4.96 -1.45 -35.37
C GLU A 724 -5.06 -0.74 -36.72
N LEU A 725 -6.05 -1.12 -37.55
CA LEU A 725 -6.28 -0.48 -38.85
C LEU A 725 -6.66 1.00 -38.69
N VAL A 726 -7.52 1.36 -37.73
CA VAL A 726 -7.87 2.76 -37.44
C VAL A 726 -6.64 3.55 -37.01
N THR A 727 -5.83 2.99 -36.12
CA THR A 727 -4.63 3.64 -35.60
C THR A 727 -3.61 3.89 -36.71
N ALA A 728 -3.40 2.90 -37.58
CA ALA A 728 -2.47 3.04 -38.70
C ALA A 728 -2.99 4.04 -39.75
N PHE A 729 -4.29 4.04 -40.03
CA PHE A 729 -4.93 5.04 -40.90
C PHE A 729 -4.75 6.47 -40.38
N LEU A 730 -4.92 6.72 -39.08
CA LEU A 730 -4.72 8.05 -38.47
C LEU A 730 -3.26 8.54 -38.55
N LYS A 731 -2.30 7.63 -38.73
CA LYS A 731 -0.87 7.94 -38.88
C LYS A 731 -0.45 8.23 -40.32
N LEU A 732 -1.30 7.98 -41.32
CA LEU A 732 -1.00 8.30 -42.72
C LEU A 732 -0.68 9.78 -42.93
N ARG A 733 0.34 10.06 -43.74
CA ARG A 733 0.73 11.42 -44.14
C ARG A 733 0.93 11.49 -45.64
N LEU A 734 0.43 12.55 -46.27
CA LEU A 734 0.59 12.80 -47.71
C LEU A 734 2.04 13.19 -48.03
N ILE A 735 2.50 12.88 -49.24
CA ILE A 735 3.79 13.38 -49.75
C ILE A 735 3.68 14.90 -49.92
N PRO A 736 4.61 15.70 -49.37
CA PRO A 736 4.56 17.15 -49.52
C PRO A 736 4.99 17.61 -50.92
N ASP A 737 4.38 18.68 -51.43
CA ASP A 737 4.83 19.41 -52.61
C ASP A 737 6.04 20.28 -52.28
N LYS A 738 7.18 19.99 -52.93
CA LYS A 738 8.47 20.65 -52.73
C LYS A 738 8.90 21.53 -53.90
N SER A 739 8.08 21.66 -54.94
CA SER A 739 8.43 22.37 -56.19
C SER A 739 8.93 23.79 -55.95
N LEU A 740 8.17 24.59 -55.17
CA LEU A 740 8.55 25.97 -54.86
C LEU A 740 9.81 26.08 -53.97
N LEU A 741 10.04 25.10 -53.10
CA LEU A 741 11.25 25.06 -52.28
C LEU A 741 12.47 24.73 -53.15
N GLU A 742 12.32 23.83 -54.12
CA GLU A 742 13.34 23.49 -55.10
C GLU A 742 13.76 24.71 -55.93
N ASP A 743 12.78 25.44 -56.47
CA ASP A 743 13.00 26.66 -57.25
C ASP A 743 13.78 27.71 -56.45
N LEU A 744 13.42 27.92 -55.18
CA LEU A 744 14.13 28.86 -54.30
C LEU A 744 15.53 28.39 -53.92
N ILE A 745 15.74 27.09 -53.71
CA ILE A 745 17.07 26.52 -53.47
C ILE A 745 17.95 26.76 -54.71
N ASN A 746 17.42 26.54 -55.91
CA ASN A 746 18.12 26.79 -57.16
C ASN A 746 18.47 28.29 -57.31
N GLN A 747 17.49 29.18 -57.08
CA GLN A 747 17.72 30.63 -57.10
C GLN A 747 18.81 31.07 -56.12
N ALA A 748 18.79 30.55 -54.88
CA ALA A 748 19.78 30.89 -53.87
C ALA A 748 21.19 30.40 -54.23
N ASN A 749 21.31 29.23 -54.88
CA ASN A 749 22.61 28.68 -55.33
C ASN A 749 23.27 29.51 -56.43
N GLU A 750 22.49 30.26 -57.23
CA GLU A 750 23.00 31.11 -58.32
C GLU A 750 23.56 32.45 -57.82
N LEU A 751 23.36 32.80 -56.55
CA LEU A 751 23.81 34.07 -55.98
C LEU A 751 25.32 34.05 -55.66
N ASN A 752 26.06 35.03 -56.20
CA ASN A 752 27.50 35.15 -55.98
C ASN A 752 27.80 35.95 -54.69
N SER A 753 28.53 35.32 -53.76
CA SER A 753 28.89 35.90 -52.46
C SER A 753 29.69 37.21 -52.55
N ALA A 754 30.47 37.42 -53.62
CA ALA A 754 31.28 38.62 -53.80
C ALA A 754 30.46 39.92 -53.97
N ASN A 755 29.17 39.80 -54.31
CA ASN A 755 28.29 40.94 -54.54
C ASN A 755 27.59 41.44 -53.27
N TYR A 756 27.66 40.69 -52.17
CA TYR A 756 26.87 40.93 -50.96
C TYR A 756 27.73 41.03 -49.69
N THR A 757 27.21 41.68 -48.65
CA THR A 757 27.91 41.79 -47.36
C THR A 757 28.05 40.41 -46.71
N LYS A 758 29.20 40.15 -46.08
CA LYS A 758 29.50 38.85 -45.46
C LYS A 758 28.41 38.41 -44.48
N ALA A 759 27.90 39.32 -43.64
CA ALA A 759 26.88 38.99 -42.64
C ALA A 759 25.55 38.53 -43.25
N THR A 760 25.07 39.20 -44.31
CA THR A 760 23.78 38.82 -44.94
C THR A 760 23.91 37.55 -45.78
N PHE A 761 25.08 37.33 -46.41
CA PHE A 761 25.34 36.12 -47.18
C PHE A 761 25.59 34.87 -46.30
N ASP A 762 26.22 35.04 -45.12
CA ASP A 762 26.33 33.97 -44.11
C ASP A 762 24.92 33.54 -43.62
N GLY A 763 24.01 34.50 -43.45
CA GLY A 763 22.59 34.26 -43.12
C GLY A 763 21.83 33.50 -44.22
N LEU A 764 22.02 33.87 -45.49
CA LEU A 764 21.50 33.13 -46.64
C LEU A 764 22.04 31.69 -46.67
N THR A 765 23.34 31.51 -46.47
CA THR A 765 23.99 30.19 -46.51
C THR A 765 23.40 29.26 -45.44
N LYS A 766 23.13 29.77 -44.24
CA LYS A 766 22.47 29.00 -43.18
C LYS A 766 21.05 28.59 -43.57
N ALA A 767 20.23 29.53 -44.02
CA ALA A 767 18.85 29.26 -44.46
C ALA A 767 18.80 28.28 -45.65
N LEU A 768 19.75 28.37 -46.58
CA LEU A 768 19.87 27.47 -47.72
C LEU A 768 20.23 26.03 -47.31
N ASN A 769 21.12 25.86 -46.33
CA ASN A 769 21.46 24.54 -45.81
C ASN A 769 20.28 23.90 -45.07
N GLU A 770 19.55 24.68 -44.28
CA GLU A 770 18.32 24.22 -43.62
C GLU A 770 17.24 23.84 -44.65
N ALA A 771 17.05 24.65 -45.69
CA ALA A 771 16.14 24.35 -46.79
C ALA A 771 16.51 23.07 -47.55
N LYS A 772 17.79 22.86 -47.86
CA LYS A 772 18.29 21.62 -48.49
C LYS A 772 18.09 20.39 -47.59
N ALA A 773 18.24 20.54 -46.28
CA ALA A 773 17.99 19.44 -45.35
C ALA A 773 16.52 19.00 -45.36
N VAL A 774 15.58 19.97 -45.37
CA VAL A 774 14.14 19.68 -45.48
C VAL A 774 13.78 19.12 -46.86
N PHE A 775 14.34 19.68 -47.93
CA PHE A 775 14.12 19.21 -49.29
C PHE A 775 14.55 17.74 -49.47
N ASN A 776 15.70 17.36 -48.92
CA ASN A 776 16.22 16.00 -49.00
C ASN A 776 15.61 15.02 -48.00
N ASN A 777 14.85 15.48 -47.01
CA ASN A 777 14.18 14.60 -46.04
C ASN A 777 12.93 13.94 -46.67
N PRO A 778 12.92 12.61 -46.88
CA PRO A 778 11.78 11.91 -47.48
C PRO A 778 10.53 11.91 -46.57
N ASN A 779 10.70 12.18 -45.27
CA ASN A 779 9.62 12.21 -44.28
C ASN A 779 9.21 13.64 -43.89
N ALA A 780 9.69 14.67 -44.59
CA ALA A 780 9.28 16.04 -44.32
C ALA A 780 7.77 16.21 -44.46
N THR A 781 7.18 17.04 -43.60
CA THR A 781 5.79 17.45 -43.68
C THR A 781 5.64 18.66 -44.60
N GLN A 782 4.43 18.90 -45.13
CA GLN A 782 4.17 20.09 -45.94
C GLN A 782 4.47 21.39 -45.16
N VAL A 783 4.19 21.39 -43.86
CA VAL A 783 4.47 22.54 -42.97
C VAL A 783 5.97 22.81 -42.85
N GLU A 784 6.80 21.77 -42.73
CA GLU A 784 8.26 21.93 -42.71
C GLU A 784 8.78 22.46 -44.06
N VAL A 785 8.23 21.97 -45.16
CA VAL A 785 8.57 22.44 -46.52
C VAL A 785 8.19 23.92 -46.70
N ASP A 786 6.99 24.31 -46.28
CA ASP A 786 6.53 25.72 -46.34
C ASP A 786 7.35 26.64 -45.44
N ASN A 787 7.71 26.18 -44.24
CA ASN A 787 8.57 26.95 -43.33
C ASN A 787 9.98 27.13 -43.90
N ALA A 788 10.58 26.07 -44.45
CA ALA A 788 11.88 26.14 -45.10
C ALA A 788 11.87 27.11 -46.30
N LYS A 789 10.80 27.07 -47.10
CA LYS A 789 10.55 27.97 -48.22
C LYS A 789 10.47 29.43 -47.75
N ASP A 790 9.70 29.71 -46.70
CA ASP A 790 9.54 31.06 -46.15
C ASP A 790 10.83 31.61 -45.54
N VAL A 791 11.57 30.77 -44.81
CA VAL A 791 12.87 31.14 -44.21
C VAL A 791 13.89 31.46 -45.31
N LEU A 792 13.99 30.62 -46.34
CA LEU A 792 14.89 30.85 -47.47
C LEU A 792 14.50 32.10 -48.26
N THR A 793 13.20 32.31 -48.51
CA THR A 793 12.68 33.51 -49.19
C THR A 793 13.08 34.79 -48.44
N LYS A 794 12.89 34.82 -47.11
CA LYS A 794 13.27 35.97 -46.28
C LYS A 794 14.78 36.21 -46.29
N ALA A 795 15.58 35.14 -46.28
CA ALA A 795 17.03 35.26 -46.31
C ALA A 795 17.53 35.84 -47.65
N ILE A 796 16.94 35.43 -48.78
CA ILE A 796 17.20 36.00 -50.10
C ILE A 796 16.81 37.50 -50.13
N ALA A 797 15.63 37.85 -49.62
CA ALA A 797 15.14 39.22 -49.60
C ALA A 797 15.98 40.18 -48.73
N ASN A 798 16.68 39.67 -47.72
CA ASN A 798 17.49 40.45 -46.77
C ASN A 798 18.95 40.66 -47.20
N LEU A 799 19.35 40.21 -48.39
CA LEU A 799 20.70 40.41 -48.90
C LEU A 799 21.01 41.89 -49.15
N GLN A 800 22.21 42.33 -48.77
CA GLN A 800 22.68 43.70 -48.96
C GLN A 800 23.93 43.73 -49.83
N THR A 801 23.94 44.58 -50.87
CA THR A 801 25.05 44.66 -51.82
C THR A 801 26.26 45.40 -51.26
N VAL A 802 27.47 45.01 -51.67
CA VAL A 802 28.70 45.74 -51.31
C VAL A 802 28.85 46.97 -52.21
N ASN A 803 28.81 48.18 -51.63
CA ASN A 803 29.14 49.41 -52.36
C ASN A 803 30.67 49.50 -52.58
N LYS A 804 31.10 49.71 -53.83
CA LYS A 804 32.49 49.95 -54.18
C LYS A 804 32.95 51.30 -53.61
N GLY A 805 33.68 51.22 -52.50
CA GLY A 805 34.49 52.32 -51.97
C GLY A 805 34.15 52.66 -50.52
N ASP A 806 34.68 51.88 -49.57
CA ASP A 806 35.27 52.49 -48.38
C ASP A 806 36.29 51.57 -47.72
N THR A 807 37.35 52.19 -47.24
CA THR A 807 38.57 51.58 -46.70
C THR A 807 38.73 52.01 -45.25
N THR A 808 39.10 51.04 -44.40
CA THR A 808 39.91 51.16 -43.17
C THR A 808 39.25 51.28 -41.77
N VAL A 809 39.93 50.55 -40.87
CA VAL A 809 40.17 50.68 -39.42
C VAL A 809 39.27 49.94 -38.41
N SER A 810 39.99 49.15 -37.64
CA SER A 810 39.71 48.30 -36.46
C SER A 810 39.26 49.01 -35.18
N VAL A 811 38.45 48.33 -34.34
CA VAL A 811 38.42 48.48 -32.86
C VAL A 811 38.24 47.11 -32.18
N LYS A 812 38.86 46.96 -31.01
CA LYS A 812 38.98 45.80 -30.11
C LYS A 812 37.77 45.57 -29.17
N THR A 813 37.60 44.30 -28.79
CA THR A 813 37.12 43.68 -27.51
C THR A 813 35.90 44.22 -26.75
N GLY A 814 34.98 43.31 -26.43
CA GLY A 814 34.18 43.32 -25.18
C GLY A 814 32.67 43.51 -25.37
N ASP A 815 31.91 42.41 -25.48
CA ASP A 815 30.72 42.13 -24.66
C ASP A 815 30.06 40.82 -25.11
N SER A 816 30.16 39.83 -24.23
CA SER A 816 29.39 38.60 -24.29
C SER A 816 28.05 38.83 -23.60
N ALA A 817 27.04 39.26 -24.36
CA ALA A 817 25.65 39.14 -23.97
C ALA A 817 25.09 37.82 -24.53
N ASN A 818 25.14 36.77 -23.71
CA ASN A 818 24.30 35.60 -23.87
C ASN A 818 22.84 36.05 -23.75
N MET A 819 22.12 36.10 -24.87
CA MET A 819 20.66 36.18 -24.86
C MET A 819 20.11 34.74 -25.03
N PRO A 820 19.32 34.24 -24.06
CA PRO A 820 18.94 32.84 -24.00
C PRO A 820 17.98 32.44 -25.12
N GLY A 821 18.22 31.26 -25.69
CA GLY A 821 17.32 30.59 -26.61
C GLY A 821 15.97 30.32 -25.96
N VAL A 822 14.94 30.96 -26.51
CA VAL A 822 13.54 30.59 -26.25
C VAL A 822 13.22 29.38 -27.13
N PHE A 823 13.42 28.18 -26.59
CA PHE A 823 12.73 26.98 -27.06
C PHE A 823 11.29 27.03 -26.51
N GLY A 824 10.41 27.69 -27.27
CA GLY A 824 8.97 27.59 -27.07
C GLY A 824 8.45 26.30 -27.69
N LEU A 825 8.37 25.23 -26.89
CA LEU A 825 7.51 24.08 -27.15
C LEU A 825 6.05 24.55 -27.01
N ILE A 826 5.35 24.70 -28.14
CA ILE A 826 3.87 24.82 -28.15
C ILE A 826 3.30 23.41 -28.29
N SER A 827 2.81 22.88 -27.19
CA SER A 827 1.89 21.74 -27.14
C SER A 827 0.49 22.21 -27.55
N LEU A 828 -0.07 21.61 -28.61
CA LEU A 828 -1.47 21.76 -29.00
C LEU A 828 -2.23 20.50 -28.53
N LEU A 829 -2.90 20.63 -27.37
CA LEU A 829 -4.06 19.83 -27.00
C LEU A 829 -5.29 20.71 -27.23
N GLY A 830 -6.12 20.32 -28.20
CA GLY A 830 -7.35 21.02 -28.58
C GLY A 830 -8.48 20.03 -28.84
N VAL A 831 -9.19 19.71 -27.75
CA VAL A 831 -10.57 19.23 -27.59
C VAL A 831 -11.39 18.96 -28.86
N ILE A 832 -11.85 17.71 -29.00
CA ILE A 832 -13.01 17.32 -29.83
C ILE A 832 -14.28 17.65 -29.04
N ALA A 833 -15.11 18.54 -29.56
CA ALA A 833 -16.53 18.65 -29.19
C ALA A 833 -17.37 18.87 -30.45
N PHE A 834 -18.16 17.87 -30.84
CA PHE A 834 -19.17 17.98 -31.90
C PHE A 834 -20.57 17.94 -31.26
N PHE A 835 -21.35 19.00 -31.43
CA PHE A 835 -22.77 19.04 -31.05
C PHE A 835 -23.64 18.36 -32.12
N LYS A 836 -24.65 17.57 -31.72
CA LYS A 836 -26.02 17.76 -32.24
C LYS A 836 -27.13 17.09 -31.41
N LYS A 837 -27.76 17.93 -30.58
CA LYS A 837 -29.21 18.18 -30.40
C LYS A 837 -30.25 17.14 -30.88
N LYS A 838 -31.11 16.76 -29.92
CA LYS A 838 -32.58 16.53 -29.99
C LYS A 838 -33.12 15.56 -31.06
N ARG A 839 -33.60 14.39 -30.63
CA ARG A 839 -34.94 14.21 -30.05
C ARG A 839 -34.95 12.96 -29.18
#